data_AF-A0AAJ2UVI1-F1
#
_entry.id   AF-A0AAJ2UVI1-F1
#
_cell.length_a   1.000
_cell.length_b   1.000
_cell.length_c   1.000
_cell.angle_alpha   90.00
_cell.angle_beta   90.00
_cell.angle_gamma   90.00
#
_symmetry.space_group_name_H-M   'P 1'
#
loop_
_entity.id
_entity.type
_entity.pdbx_description
1 polymer ?
#
loop_
_entity_poly.entity_id
_entity_poly.type
_entity_poly.pdbx_seq_one_letter_code
_entity_poly.pdbx_strand_id
1 'polypeptide(L)'
;MAQQLSPPPLAAGGGRSRRNILVSIGALLLGMLLAALDQTIVSTALPTIVSELGGLDHLSWVVTAYLLAATAATPLWGKLGDQYGRKKLFQTAIVIFLVGSALCGMAQNMPQLIGFRALQGLGGGGLMVLSMAIVGDIVTPRERGKYQGLFGAVFGMTSVLGPLLGGFFTEHLSWRWVFYINLPIGVVALLVIATALHIPVRRTKHRIDYLGTFLIASVATCLVLVASLGGTTWDWGSVQIIALAVLAVVLLVAFVAAERRAAEPVLPLRLFHRRTFSLVAVISFVIGFAMFGAMTYLPTFLQVVHGISPTLSGVHMLPMVLGLLLTSTGSGQIVSRTGRWKVFPIAGTALTTIGLLLLHTLSETSSTWTMSLCFFVFGAGLGLVMQVLVLIVQNSVGYEDLGVATSGATFFRSIGASFGVAVFGTVFTNRLTGKLEDALSGRPLPSGVDAGALAADPRAIGRLPADLRPSVLSAYSTSITDVFLYAAPVVLVAFALAWFLKEEPLRGSVTAPDSSETLAPNPVQRSSYDECARALSVLATREGRREIYEKITERAGYDLQPASSWLLLRIKRHGTVEPGRLAEVAPVPLRVITSAARQIEGLGYARREGMQLVLTERGAEAVVRLSRAREDSLAELLGDWWGPDRPTDLVRLVTELSAEVSGSSRERPHMPEPRRDHSVG
;
A
#
# COMPACT_ATOMS: atom_id res chain seq x y z
N MET A 1 -23.29 -21.37 41.35
CA MET A 1 -21.99 -20.70 41.17
C MET A 1 -21.54 -20.87 39.73
N ALA A 2 -21.77 -19.89 38.88
CA ALA A 2 -21.15 -19.78 37.56
C ALA A 2 -21.04 -18.28 37.25
N GLN A 3 -19.89 -17.68 37.60
CA GLN A 3 -19.58 -16.29 37.28
C GLN A 3 -19.40 -16.17 35.77
N GLN A 4 -20.38 -15.56 35.10
CA GLN A 4 -20.22 -15.02 33.76
C GLN A 4 -19.23 -13.85 33.83
N LEU A 5 -17.99 -14.10 33.42
CA LEU A 5 -16.99 -13.07 33.21
C LEU A 5 -17.40 -12.22 31.99
N SER A 6 -17.92 -11.03 32.26
CA SER A 6 -18.17 -9.98 31.26
C SER A 6 -16.87 -9.67 30.49
N PRO A 7 -16.91 -9.53 29.16
CA PRO A 7 -15.74 -9.12 28.40
C PRO A 7 -15.31 -7.69 28.80
N PRO A 8 -14.01 -7.38 28.83
CA PRO A 8 -13.53 -6.06 29.20
C PRO A 8 -14.03 -4.99 28.20
N PRO A 9 -14.31 -3.76 28.66
CA PRO A 9 -14.75 -2.68 27.80
C PRO A 9 -13.70 -2.38 26.72
N LEU A 10 -14.16 -2.33 25.47
CA LEU A 10 -13.36 -1.96 24.30
C LEU A 10 -12.68 -0.61 24.55
N ALA A 11 -11.35 -0.64 24.71
CA ALA A 11 -10.54 0.56 24.78
C ALA A 11 -10.79 1.40 23.52
N ALA A 12 -11.39 2.57 23.72
CA ALA A 12 -11.53 3.59 22.70
C ALA A 12 -10.17 3.87 22.06
N GLY A 13 -10.13 3.86 20.73
CA GLY A 13 -8.91 4.11 19.96
C GLY A 13 -8.30 5.45 20.33
N GLY A 14 -7.29 5.41 21.21
CA GLY A 14 -6.46 6.56 21.51
C GLY A 14 -5.81 7.06 20.22
N GLY A 15 -5.93 8.36 19.97
CA GLY A 15 -5.26 9.04 18.87
C GLY A 15 -3.81 8.58 18.81
N ARG A 16 -3.47 7.82 17.78
CA ARG A 16 -2.15 7.22 17.65
C ARG A 16 -1.16 8.38 17.56
N SER A 17 -0.32 8.55 18.59
CA SER A 17 0.69 9.61 18.62
C SER A 17 1.44 9.63 17.29
N ARG A 18 1.63 10.81 16.69
CA ARG A 18 2.35 11.02 15.42
C ARG A 18 3.71 10.29 15.41
N ARG A 19 4.32 10.13 16.58
CA ARG A 19 5.55 9.36 16.82
C ARG A 19 5.37 7.86 16.52
N ASN A 20 4.27 7.23 16.94
CA ASN A 20 4.00 5.81 16.70
C ASN A 20 3.76 5.52 15.21
N ILE A 21 3.16 6.46 14.48
CA ILE A 21 2.98 6.35 13.02
C ILE A 21 4.33 6.40 12.31
N LEU A 22 5.18 7.38 12.65
CA LEU A 22 6.52 7.51 12.05
C LEU A 22 7.41 6.31 12.35
N VAL A 23 7.40 5.79 13.59
CA VAL A 23 8.16 4.59 13.95
C VAL A 23 7.65 3.36 13.19
N SER A 24 6.34 3.20 13.06
CA SER A 24 5.74 2.11 12.28
C SER A 24 6.15 2.18 10.81
N ILE A 25 6.11 3.38 10.22
CA ILE A 25 6.49 3.59 8.82
C ILE A 25 7.98 3.36 8.62
N GLY A 26 8.84 3.84 9.53
CA GLY A 26 10.27 3.55 9.49
C GLY A 26 10.57 2.05 9.47
N ALA A 27 9.82 1.26 10.23
CA ALA A 27 9.99 -0.18 10.25
C ALA A 27 9.48 -0.89 8.99
N LEU A 28 8.39 -0.40 8.38
CA LEU A 28 7.92 -0.88 7.07
C LEU A 28 8.94 -0.55 5.97
N LEU A 29 9.48 0.68 5.98
CA LEU A 29 10.54 1.10 5.09
C LEU A 29 11.81 0.27 5.27
N LEU A 30 12.15 -0.11 6.51
CA LEU A 30 13.28 -0.99 6.80
C LEU A 30 13.06 -2.40 6.24
N GLY A 31 11.85 -2.95 6.39
CA GLY A 31 11.48 -4.23 5.79
C GLY A 31 11.54 -4.21 4.25
N MET A 32 11.12 -3.10 3.64
CA MET A 32 11.24 -2.92 2.20
C MET A 32 12.70 -2.68 1.76
N LEU A 33 13.48 -1.93 2.53
CA LEU A 33 14.91 -1.73 2.29
C LEU A 33 15.63 -3.07 2.28
N LEU A 34 15.35 -3.98 3.22
CA LEU A 34 15.90 -5.33 3.22
C LEU A 34 15.64 -6.08 1.91
N ALA A 35 14.38 -6.11 1.46
CA ALA A 35 14.00 -6.83 0.25
C ALA A 35 14.61 -6.21 -1.02
N ALA A 36 14.72 -4.89 -1.08
CA ALA A 36 15.32 -4.18 -2.21
C ALA A 36 16.85 -4.33 -2.20
N LEU A 37 17.48 -4.22 -1.03
CA LEU A 37 18.93 -4.28 -0.84
C LEU A 37 19.48 -5.64 -1.19
N ASP A 38 18.77 -6.70 -0.80
CA ASP A 38 19.15 -8.07 -1.14
C ASP A 38 19.21 -8.32 -2.66
N GLN A 39 18.30 -7.72 -3.45
CA GLN A 39 18.37 -7.84 -4.91
C GLN A 39 19.63 -7.18 -5.48
N THR A 40 19.99 -6.00 -4.97
CA THR A 40 21.10 -5.20 -5.49
C THR A 40 22.46 -5.69 -5.01
N ILE A 41 22.61 -6.05 -3.73
CA ILE A 41 23.87 -6.59 -3.18
C ILE A 41 24.21 -7.92 -3.86
N VAL A 42 23.25 -8.85 -3.98
CA VAL A 42 23.52 -10.18 -4.55
C VAL A 42 23.96 -10.09 -6.01
N SER A 43 23.39 -9.18 -6.79
CA SER A 43 23.80 -8.95 -8.18
C SER A 43 25.30 -8.64 -8.29
N THR A 44 25.83 -7.82 -7.38
CA THR A 44 27.26 -7.47 -7.38
C THR A 44 28.18 -8.59 -6.88
N ALA A 45 27.68 -9.46 -6.00
CA ALA A 45 28.44 -10.57 -5.47
C ALA A 45 28.39 -11.83 -6.34
N LEU A 46 27.49 -11.86 -7.33
CA LEU A 46 27.19 -13.01 -8.14
C LEU A 46 28.42 -13.64 -8.84
N PRO A 47 29.36 -12.87 -9.42
CA PRO A 47 30.56 -13.44 -10.02
C PRO A 47 31.44 -14.20 -9.01
N THR A 48 31.58 -13.65 -7.79
CA THR A 48 32.37 -14.27 -6.71
C THR A 48 31.71 -15.54 -6.20
N ILE A 49 30.38 -15.52 -6.01
CA ILE A 49 29.58 -16.69 -5.60
C ILE A 49 29.83 -17.87 -6.54
N VAL A 50 29.82 -17.62 -7.84
CA VAL A 50 29.96 -18.66 -8.87
C VAL A 50 31.40 -19.14 -9.00
N SER A 51 32.37 -18.24 -8.82
CA SER A 51 33.78 -18.62 -8.75
C SER A 51 34.07 -19.58 -7.59
N GLU A 52 33.36 -19.46 -6.47
CA GLU A 52 33.57 -20.31 -5.29
C GLU A 52 32.71 -21.59 -5.29
N LEU A 53 31.45 -21.52 -5.74
CA LEU A 53 30.51 -22.66 -5.71
C LEU A 53 30.48 -23.48 -7.01
N GLY A 54 31.09 -22.97 -8.08
CA GLY A 54 31.01 -23.54 -9.42
C GLY A 54 29.62 -23.38 -10.06
N GLY A 55 29.43 -23.92 -11.28
CA GLY A 55 28.12 -23.94 -11.95
C GLY A 55 27.75 -22.64 -12.68
N LEU A 56 28.57 -22.25 -13.67
CA LEU A 56 28.30 -21.09 -14.55
C LEU A 56 26.92 -21.17 -15.22
N ASP A 57 26.45 -22.38 -15.57
CA ASP A 57 25.14 -22.60 -16.19
C ASP A 57 23.95 -22.24 -15.27
N HIS A 58 24.20 -22.09 -13.97
CA HIS A 58 23.19 -21.81 -12.95
C HIS A 58 23.21 -20.34 -12.46
N LEU A 59 24.04 -19.49 -13.06
CA LEU A 59 24.19 -18.07 -12.70
C LEU A 59 22.87 -17.31 -12.69
N SER A 60 22.13 -17.42 -13.80
CA SER A 60 20.84 -16.75 -13.99
C SER A 60 19.80 -17.22 -12.98
N TRP A 61 19.84 -18.49 -12.59
CA TRP A 61 18.87 -19.10 -11.68
C TRP A 61 18.91 -18.54 -10.27
N VAL A 62 20.03 -18.01 -9.79
CA VAL A 62 20.13 -17.40 -8.44
C VAL A 62 19.26 -16.15 -8.33
N VAL A 63 19.16 -15.35 -9.41
CA VAL A 63 18.31 -14.15 -9.48
C VAL A 63 16.89 -14.54 -9.89
N THR A 64 16.76 -15.40 -10.90
CA THR A 64 15.45 -15.84 -11.41
C THR A 64 14.64 -16.56 -10.35
N ALA A 65 15.22 -17.46 -9.54
CA ALA A 65 14.48 -18.18 -8.50
C ALA A 65 13.92 -17.25 -7.42
N TYR A 66 14.68 -16.24 -7.01
CA TYR A 66 14.22 -15.21 -6.07
C TYR A 66 13.06 -14.40 -6.67
N LEU A 67 13.23 -13.88 -7.89
CA LEU A 67 12.20 -13.09 -8.57
C LEU A 67 10.93 -13.91 -8.83
N LEU A 68 11.09 -15.16 -9.23
CA LEU A 68 9.99 -16.09 -9.47
C LEU A 68 9.17 -16.32 -8.19
N ALA A 69 9.85 -16.66 -7.09
CA ALA A 69 9.21 -16.87 -5.81
C ALA A 69 8.55 -15.59 -5.26
N ALA A 70 9.22 -14.44 -5.39
CA ALA A 70 8.67 -13.15 -4.96
C ALA A 70 7.42 -12.75 -5.75
N THR A 71 7.43 -12.94 -7.07
CA THR A 71 6.29 -12.64 -7.94
C THR A 71 5.14 -13.61 -7.70
N ALA A 72 5.41 -14.91 -7.54
CA ALA A 72 4.40 -15.93 -7.24
C ALA A 72 3.74 -15.72 -5.87
N ALA A 73 4.50 -15.28 -4.87
CA ALA A 73 4.00 -15.04 -3.51
C ALA A 73 3.25 -13.70 -3.36
N THR A 74 3.45 -12.75 -4.27
CA THR A 74 2.87 -11.40 -4.18
C THR A 74 1.33 -11.40 -4.00
N PRO A 75 0.54 -12.12 -4.83
CA PRO A 75 -0.92 -12.19 -4.65
C PRO A 75 -1.34 -12.86 -3.34
N LEU A 76 -0.63 -13.93 -2.98
CA LEU A 76 -0.86 -14.71 -1.77
C LEU A 76 -0.72 -13.81 -0.54
N TRP A 77 0.34 -13.01 -0.45
CA TRP A 77 0.54 -12.07 0.64
C TRP A 77 -0.52 -10.97 0.69
N GLY A 78 -0.95 -10.45 -0.46
CA GLY A 78 -2.03 -9.46 -0.54
C GLY A 78 -3.32 -9.96 0.09
N LYS A 79 -3.82 -11.11 -0.37
CA LYS A 79 -5.09 -11.69 0.10
C LYS A 79 -5.01 -12.20 1.54
N LEU A 80 -3.95 -12.95 1.88
CA LEU A 80 -3.77 -13.42 3.25
C LEU A 80 -3.66 -12.22 4.23
N GLY A 81 -3.04 -11.11 3.80
CA GLY A 81 -2.88 -9.91 4.60
C GLY A 81 -4.21 -9.25 4.96
N ASP A 82 -5.16 -9.26 4.02
CA ASP A 82 -6.51 -8.74 4.23
C ASP A 82 -7.30 -9.62 5.23
N GLN A 83 -7.10 -10.94 5.19
CA GLN A 83 -7.89 -11.89 6.00
C GLN A 83 -7.33 -12.17 7.41
N TYR A 84 -6.01 -12.39 7.52
CA TYR A 84 -5.35 -12.75 8.79
C TYR A 84 -4.76 -11.56 9.54
N GLY A 85 -4.82 -10.37 8.93
CA GLY A 85 -4.28 -9.14 9.45
C GLY A 85 -2.84 -8.89 8.99
N ARG A 86 -2.64 -7.74 8.33
CA ARG A 86 -1.37 -7.38 7.69
C ARG A 86 -0.15 -7.37 8.63
N LYS A 87 -0.31 -7.00 9.90
CA LYS A 87 0.80 -6.98 10.88
C LYS A 87 1.46 -8.36 11.01
N LYS A 88 0.66 -9.40 11.30
CA LYS A 88 1.19 -10.74 11.55
C LYS A 88 1.86 -11.30 10.32
N LEU A 89 1.26 -11.09 9.15
CA LEU A 89 1.86 -11.57 7.91
C LEU A 89 3.11 -10.83 7.51
N PHE A 90 3.21 -9.54 7.82
CA PHE A 90 4.45 -8.81 7.62
C PHE A 90 5.59 -9.39 8.46
N GLN A 91 5.30 -9.72 9.73
CA GLN A 91 6.26 -10.38 10.61
C GLN A 91 6.64 -11.77 10.07
N THR A 92 5.67 -12.55 9.60
CA THR A 92 5.94 -13.85 8.96
C THR A 92 6.80 -13.69 7.71
N ALA A 93 6.55 -12.68 6.87
CA ALA A 93 7.35 -12.40 5.69
C ALA A 93 8.80 -12.02 6.05
N ILE A 94 9.01 -11.20 7.09
CA ILE A 94 10.35 -10.92 7.64
C ILE A 94 11.03 -12.23 8.07
N VAL A 95 10.34 -13.07 8.85
CA VAL A 95 10.93 -14.32 9.36
C VAL A 95 11.32 -15.27 8.22
N ILE A 96 10.44 -15.46 7.24
CA ILE A 96 10.73 -16.29 6.05
C ILE A 96 11.93 -15.71 5.29
N PHE A 97 11.98 -14.39 5.10
CA PHE A 97 13.10 -13.72 4.45
C PHE A 97 14.41 -13.92 5.22
N LEU A 98 14.40 -13.77 6.55
CA LEU A 98 15.58 -13.93 7.39
C LEU A 98 16.09 -15.38 7.42
N VAL A 99 15.20 -16.35 7.54
CA VAL A 99 15.55 -17.78 7.48
C VAL A 99 16.11 -18.11 6.10
N GLY A 100 15.48 -17.64 5.03
CA GLY A 100 16.00 -17.79 3.67
C GLY A 100 17.39 -17.18 3.51
N SER A 101 17.61 -15.97 4.04
CA SER A 101 18.91 -15.30 4.00
C SER A 101 19.98 -16.06 4.79
N ALA A 102 19.66 -16.55 5.99
CA ALA A 102 20.57 -17.38 6.78
C ALA A 102 20.97 -18.65 6.02
N LEU A 103 20.00 -19.32 5.39
CA LEU A 103 20.24 -20.51 4.59
C LEU A 103 21.08 -20.22 3.33
N CYS A 104 20.83 -19.11 2.63
CA CYS A 104 21.68 -18.65 1.52
C CYS A 104 23.13 -18.45 1.95
N GLY A 105 23.37 -17.83 3.11
CA GLY A 105 24.70 -17.69 3.70
C GLY A 105 25.32 -19.02 4.15
N MET A 106 24.53 -20.08 4.33
CA MET A 106 24.97 -21.44 4.66
C MET A 106 25.10 -22.36 3.44
N ALA A 107 24.75 -21.90 2.23
CA ALA A 107 24.77 -22.73 1.03
C ALA A 107 26.17 -23.28 0.71
N GLN A 108 26.23 -24.56 0.33
CA GLN A 108 27.47 -25.27 -0.01
C GLN A 108 27.62 -25.54 -1.51
N ASN A 109 26.53 -25.42 -2.28
CA ASN A 109 26.51 -25.59 -3.73
C ASN A 109 25.43 -24.72 -4.38
N MET A 110 25.50 -24.53 -5.70
CA MET A 110 24.54 -23.71 -6.45
C MET A 110 23.08 -24.17 -6.32
N PRO A 111 22.73 -25.47 -6.41
CA PRO A 111 21.34 -25.91 -6.25
C PRO A 111 20.75 -25.57 -4.87
N GLN A 112 21.53 -25.74 -3.79
CA GLN A 112 21.12 -25.30 -2.46
C GLN A 112 20.89 -23.78 -2.41
N LEU A 113 21.82 -22.99 -2.97
CA LEU A 113 21.69 -21.54 -3.02
C LEU A 113 20.41 -21.13 -3.76
N ILE A 114 20.12 -21.74 -4.91
CA ILE A 114 18.90 -21.48 -5.70
C ILE A 114 17.64 -21.82 -4.89
N GLY A 115 17.61 -22.98 -4.23
CA GLY A 115 16.48 -23.38 -3.38
C GLY A 115 16.26 -22.41 -2.21
N PHE A 116 17.34 -21.99 -1.55
CA PHE A 116 17.27 -21.01 -0.46
C PHE A 116 16.88 -19.62 -0.95
N ARG A 117 17.32 -19.21 -2.16
CA ARG A 117 16.90 -17.97 -2.82
C ARG A 117 15.42 -17.97 -3.15
N ALA A 118 14.86 -19.10 -3.59
CA ALA A 118 13.43 -19.24 -3.77
C ALA A 118 12.69 -19.05 -2.44
N LEU A 119 13.13 -19.70 -1.36
CA LEU A 119 12.54 -19.51 -0.02
C LEU A 119 12.63 -18.04 0.45
N GLN A 120 13.78 -17.41 0.25
CA GLN A 120 14.00 -15.99 0.59
C GLN A 120 13.08 -15.07 -0.23
N GLY A 121 12.91 -15.37 -1.53
CA GLY A 121 12.01 -14.64 -2.43
C GLY A 121 10.55 -14.67 -2.00
N LEU A 122 10.07 -15.79 -1.45
CA LEU A 122 8.73 -15.86 -0.85
C LEU A 122 8.54 -14.79 0.22
N GLY A 123 9.53 -14.58 1.10
CA GLY A 123 9.51 -13.51 2.10
C GLY A 123 9.64 -12.11 1.48
N GLY A 124 10.57 -11.94 0.53
CA GLY A 124 10.86 -10.66 -0.13
C GLY A 124 9.66 -10.06 -0.87
N GLY A 125 8.89 -10.87 -1.60
CA GLY A 125 7.65 -10.44 -2.24
C GLY A 125 6.61 -9.95 -1.22
N GLY A 126 6.50 -10.64 -0.09
CA GLY A 126 5.63 -10.24 1.02
C GLY A 126 6.04 -8.90 1.64
N LEU A 127 7.35 -8.71 1.87
CA LEU A 127 7.89 -7.45 2.40
C LEU A 127 7.57 -6.26 1.51
N MET A 128 7.67 -6.40 0.19
CA MET A 128 7.31 -5.32 -0.74
C MET A 128 5.81 -5.01 -0.72
N VAL A 129 4.97 -6.04 -0.88
CA VAL A 129 3.52 -5.88 -1.09
C VAL A 129 2.81 -5.44 0.19
N LEU A 130 3.11 -6.10 1.32
CA LEU A 130 2.50 -5.80 2.59
C LEU A 130 2.97 -4.44 3.14
N SER A 131 4.19 -4.00 2.86
CA SER A 131 4.64 -2.65 3.26
C SER A 131 3.78 -1.57 2.62
N MET A 132 3.57 -1.65 1.30
CA MET A 132 2.73 -0.68 0.58
C MET A 132 1.28 -0.73 1.06
N ALA A 133 0.76 -1.93 1.32
CA ALA A 133 -0.62 -2.11 1.77
C ALA A 133 -0.84 -1.59 3.20
N ILE A 134 0.09 -1.86 4.14
CA ILE A 134 0.01 -1.36 5.52
C ILE A 134 0.09 0.16 5.56
N VAL A 135 0.92 0.79 4.72
CA VAL A 135 0.95 2.26 4.61
C VAL A 135 -0.42 2.79 4.17
N GLY A 136 -1.11 2.09 3.26
CA GLY A 136 -2.49 2.40 2.89
C GLY A 136 -3.47 2.39 4.07
N ASP A 137 -3.30 1.46 5.01
CA ASP A 137 -4.20 1.31 6.16
C ASP A 137 -3.93 2.32 7.29
N ILE A 138 -2.68 2.77 7.46
CA ILE A 138 -2.29 3.66 8.57
C ILE A 138 -2.22 5.13 8.17
N VAL A 139 -2.12 5.43 6.87
CA VAL A 139 -1.95 6.78 6.32
C VAL A 139 -3.19 7.21 5.55
N THR A 140 -3.68 8.41 5.89
CA THR A 140 -4.80 9.03 5.18
C THR A 140 -4.45 9.31 3.71
N PRO A 141 -5.40 9.23 2.76
CA PRO A 141 -5.12 9.41 1.32
C PRO A 141 -4.31 10.67 0.98
N ARG A 142 -4.51 11.77 1.73
CA ARG A 142 -3.82 13.05 1.55
C ARG A 142 -2.34 13.00 1.92
N GLU A 143 -1.95 12.14 2.86
CA GLU A 143 -0.55 12.01 3.28
C GLU A 143 0.19 10.89 2.55
N ARG A 144 -0.52 9.98 1.86
CA ARG A 144 0.09 8.81 1.18
C ARG A 144 1.18 9.19 0.19
N GLY A 145 1.01 10.29 -0.55
CA GLY A 145 2.03 10.78 -1.48
C GLY A 145 3.38 11.07 -0.80
N LYS A 146 3.36 11.65 0.41
CA LYS A 146 4.58 11.94 1.19
C LYS A 146 5.28 10.65 1.62
N TYR A 147 4.54 9.66 2.09
CA TYR A 147 5.13 8.40 2.57
C TYR A 147 5.53 7.47 1.42
N GLN A 148 4.84 7.52 0.28
CA GLN A 148 5.28 6.94 -1.00
C GLN A 148 6.59 7.56 -1.49
N GLY A 149 6.81 8.84 -1.22
CA GLY A 149 8.11 9.47 -1.40
C GLY A 149 9.22 8.81 -0.56
N LEU A 150 8.94 8.33 0.65
CA LEU A 150 9.94 7.61 1.43
C LEU A 150 10.29 6.26 0.81
N PHE A 151 9.34 5.59 0.16
CA PHE A 151 9.60 4.34 -0.56
C PHE A 151 10.51 4.54 -1.77
N GLY A 152 10.29 5.60 -2.56
CA GLY A 152 11.22 5.95 -3.65
C GLY A 152 12.61 6.33 -3.12
N ALA A 153 12.68 7.02 -1.97
CA ALA A 153 13.95 7.32 -1.31
C ALA A 153 14.68 6.05 -0.84
N VAL A 154 13.95 5.05 -0.33
CA VAL A 154 14.50 3.73 -0.02
C VAL A 154 15.10 3.10 -1.29
N PHE A 155 14.38 3.07 -2.42
CA PHE A 155 14.94 2.54 -3.67
C PHE A 155 16.20 3.27 -4.13
N GLY A 156 16.24 4.61 -4.05
CA GLY A 156 17.44 5.39 -4.39
C GLY A 156 18.61 5.19 -3.41
N MET A 157 18.32 5.00 -2.12
CA MET A 157 19.35 4.64 -1.15
C MET A 157 19.90 3.23 -1.44
N THR A 158 19.01 2.30 -1.80
CA THR A 158 19.34 0.92 -2.11
C THR A 158 20.18 0.77 -3.38
N SER A 159 19.95 1.62 -4.39
CA SER A 159 20.72 1.59 -5.64
C SER A 159 22.19 1.97 -5.43
N VAL A 160 22.51 2.77 -4.40
CA VAL A 160 23.89 3.12 -4.02
C VAL A 160 24.46 2.13 -3.00
N LEU A 161 23.70 1.87 -1.92
CA LEU A 161 24.17 1.02 -0.83
C LEU A 161 24.36 -0.43 -1.27
N GLY A 162 23.53 -0.94 -2.17
CA GLY A 162 23.60 -2.32 -2.64
C GLY A 162 24.97 -2.66 -3.22
N PRO A 163 25.36 -2.02 -4.33
CA PRO A 163 26.65 -2.28 -4.94
C PRO A 163 27.85 -1.96 -4.04
N LEU A 164 27.76 -0.90 -3.23
CA LEU A 164 28.81 -0.51 -2.30
C LEU A 164 29.06 -1.59 -1.24
N LEU A 165 28.00 -2.04 -0.57
CA LEU A 165 28.09 -3.08 0.46
C LEU A 165 28.45 -4.43 -0.16
N GLY A 166 27.93 -4.76 -1.34
CA GLY A 166 28.25 -6.02 -2.03
C GLY A 166 29.70 -6.11 -2.46
N GLY A 167 30.25 -5.03 -3.04
CA GLY A 167 31.69 -4.93 -3.33
C GLY A 167 32.52 -5.06 -2.05
N PHE A 168 32.21 -4.26 -1.03
CA PHE A 168 32.93 -4.30 0.25
C PHE A 168 32.95 -5.70 0.89
N PHE A 169 31.80 -6.39 0.92
CA PHE A 169 31.72 -7.73 1.51
C PHE A 169 32.44 -8.79 0.70
N THR A 170 32.43 -8.69 -0.63
CA THR A 170 33.12 -9.65 -1.49
C THR A 170 34.62 -9.43 -1.56
N GLU A 171 35.10 -8.19 -1.44
CA GLU A 171 36.52 -7.84 -1.48
C GLU A 171 37.23 -8.03 -0.13
N HIS A 172 36.57 -7.72 0.99
CA HIS A 172 37.22 -7.71 2.31
C HIS A 172 36.77 -8.84 3.26
N LEU A 173 35.62 -9.46 3.00
CA LEU A 173 35.06 -10.50 3.86
C LEU A 173 34.81 -11.78 3.05
N SER A 174 33.55 -12.16 2.88
CA SER A 174 33.11 -13.30 2.08
C SER A 174 31.75 -12.95 1.51
N TRP A 175 31.43 -13.46 0.33
CA TRP A 175 30.11 -13.29 -0.29
C TRP A 175 28.96 -13.73 0.64
N ARG A 176 29.22 -14.61 1.62
CA ARG A 176 28.20 -15.07 2.59
C ARG A 176 27.63 -13.92 3.43
N TRP A 177 28.44 -12.88 3.69
CA TRP A 177 28.03 -11.70 4.46
C TRP A 177 26.99 -10.82 3.75
N VAL A 178 26.89 -10.94 2.42
CA VAL A 178 25.80 -10.35 1.62
C VAL A 178 24.44 -10.82 2.10
N PHE A 179 24.34 -12.05 2.58
CA PHE A 179 23.12 -12.58 3.16
C PHE A 179 23.04 -12.32 4.67
N TYR A 180 24.16 -12.46 5.39
CA TYR A 180 24.15 -12.27 6.84
C TYR A 180 23.83 -10.85 7.30
N ILE A 181 24.12 -9.80 6.51
CA ILE A 181 23.73 -8.42 6.83
C ILE A 181 22.21 -8.24 6.99
N ASN A 182 21.40 -9.06 6.32
CA ASN A 182 19.96 -8.98 6.39
C ASN A 182 19.43 -9.40 7.78
N LEU A 183 20.12 -10.31 8.48
CA LEU A 183 19.70 -10.82 9.80
C LEU A 183 19.59 -9.74 10.87
N PRO A 184 20.63 -8.96 11.20
CA PRO A 184 20.53 -7.94 12.24
C PRO A 184 19.49 -6.86 11.89
N ILE A 185 19.44 -6.43 10.62
CA ILE A 185 18.50 -5.41 10.17
C ILE A 185 17.06 -5.93 10.25
N GLY A 186 16.80 -7.17 9.83
CA GLY A 186 15.47 -7.77 9.90
C GLY A 186 15.02 -8.07 11.32
N VAL A 187 15.93 -8.45 12.23
CA VAL A 187 15.61 -8.60 13.66
C VAL A 187 15.18 -7.25 14.26
N VAL A 188 15.90 -6.16 13.95
CA VAL A 188 15.50 -4.81 14.38
C VAL A 188 14.12 -4.44 13.80
N ALA A 189 13.90 -4.67 12.50
CA ALA A 189 12.60 -4.41 11.87
C ALA A 189 11.47 -5.21 12.56
N LEU A 190 11.72 -6.49 12.85
CA LEU A 190 10.76 -7.38 13.50
C LEU A 190 10.39 -6.89 14.91
N LEU A 191 11.39 -6.50 15.71
CA LEU A 191 11.21 -5.97 17.07
C LEU A 191 10.43 -4.66 17.07
N VAL A 192 10.78 -3.73 16.17
CA VAL A 192 10.10 -2.45 16.06
C VAL A 192 8.65 -2.64 15.61
N ILE A 193 8.37 -3.57 14.69
CA ILE A 193 6.99 -3.83 14.24
C ILE A 193 6.18 -4.55 15.30
N ALA A 194 6.79 -5.48 16.04
CA ALA A 194 6.13 -6.16 17.14
C ALA A 194 5.62 -5.15 18.18
N THR A 195 6.43 -4.14 18.51
CA THR A 195 6.16 -3.17 19.57
C THR A 195 5.36 -1.94 19.10
N ALA A 196 5.68 -1.37 17.95
CA ALA A 196 5.12 -0.08 17.51
C ALA A 196 3.86 -0.20 16.63
N LEU A 197 3.76 -1.23 15.80
CA LEU A 197 2.66 -1.36 14.84
C LEU A 197 1.43 -1.98 15.52
N HIS A 198 0.40 -1.18 15.79
CA HIS A 198 -0.88 -1.66 16.32
C HIS A 198 -2.00 -1.42 15.30
N ILE A 199 -2.27 -2.42 14.45
CA ILE A 199 -3.39 -2.38 13.49
C ILE A 199 -4.57 -3.14 14.13
N PRO A 200 -5.75 -2.51 14.31
CA PRO A 200 -6.93 -3.20 14.80
C PRO A 200 -7.34 -4.30 13.83
N VAL A 201 -7.30 -5.56 14.27
CA VAL A 201 -7.68 -6.71 13.47
C VAL A 201 -9.21 -6.84 13.51
N ARG A 202 -9.90 -6.49 12.42
CA ARG A 202 -11.31 -6.87 12.25
C ARG A 202 -11.35 -8.36 11.91
N ARG A 203 -11.73 -9.19 12.87
CA ARG A 203 -11.94 -10.63 12.63
C ARG A 203 -13.28 -10.84 11.93
N THR A 204 -13.29 -10.80 10.61
CA THR A 204 -14.37 -11.39 9.81
C THR A 204 -13.96 -12.80 9.37
N LYS A 205 -14.89 -13.76 9.45
CA LYS A 205 -14.66 -15.14 9.00
C LYS A 205 -14.60 -15.14 7.47
N HIS A 206 -13.40 -15.19 6.91
CA HIS A 206 -13.18 -15.34 5.47
C HIS A 206 -12.86 -16.80 5.13
N ARG A 207 -13.33 -17.29 3.98
CA ARG A 207 -12.92 -18.59 3.43
C ARG A 207 -11.82 -18.38 2.39
N ILE A 208 -10.67 -19.01 2.61
CA ILE A 208 -9.53 -18.87 1.69
C ILE A 208 -9.78 -19.73 0.47
N ASP A 209 -9.75 -19.09 -0.70
CA ASP A 209 -9.67 -19.76 -1.98
C ASP A 209 -8.22 -20.22 -2.23
N TYR A 210 -7.83 -21.32 -1.59
CA TYR A 210 -6.49 -21.91 -1.75
C TYR A 210 -6.25 -22.36 -3.19
N LEU A 211 -7.29 -22.85 -3.87
CA LEU A 211 -7.22 -23.32 -5.24
C LEU A 211 -6.95 -22.15 -6.19
N GLY A 212 -7.77 -21.09 -6.14
CA GLY A 212 -7.56 -19.90 -6.95
C GLY A 212 -6.21 -19.23 -6.67
N THR A 213 -5.78 -19.21 -5.40
CA THR A 213 -4.48 -18.61 -5.04
C THR A 213 -3.30 -19.44 -5.58
N PHE A 214 -3.38 -20.77 -5.50
CA PHE A 214 -2.36 -21.65 -6.09
C PHE A 214 -2.32 -21.53 -7.61
N LEU A 215 -3.49 -21.48 -8.27
CA LEU A 215 -3.59 -21.36 -9.72
C LEU A 215 -3.03 -20.03 -10.22
N ILE A 216 -3.38 -18.90 -9.63
CA ILE A 216 -2.83 -17.59 -10.06
C ILE A 216 -1.32 -17.47 -9.81
N ALA A 217 -0.83 -18.02 -8.69
CA ALA A 217 0.60 -18.09 -8.43
C ALA A 217 1.32 -18.96 -9.48
N SER A 218 0.71 -20.08 -9.87
CA SER A 218 1.26 -20.98 -10.90
C SER A 218 1.24 -20.35 -12.29
N VAL A 219 0.17 -19.63 -12.65
CA VAL A 219 0.09 -18.85 -13.90
C VAL A 219 1.20 -17.79 -13.92
N ALA A 220 1.31 -16.98 -12.86
CA ALA A 220 2.35 -15.97 -12.76
C ALA A 220 3.75 -16.60 -12.86
N THR A 221 3.98 -17.73 -12.19
CA THR A 221 5.24 -18.50 -12.26
C THR A 221 5.55 -18.92 -13.69
N CYS A 222 4.59 -19.52 -14.40
CA CYS A 222 4.82 -19.95 -15.79
C CYS A 222 5.11 -18.76 -16.71
N LEU A 223 4.36 -17.67 -16.58
CA LEU A 223 4.59 -16.46 -17.38
C LEU A 223 5.97 -15.83 -17.10
N VAL A 224 6.38 -15.77 -15.84
CA VAL A 224 7.70 -15.26 -15.44
C VAL A 224 8.80 -16.18 -15.95
N LEU A 225 8.63 -17.51 -15.93
CA LEU A 225 9.61 -18.46 -16.47
C LEU A 225 9.75 -18.34 -17.99
N VAL A 226 8.62 -18.29 -18.72
CA VAL A 226 8.62 -18.06 -20.18
C VAL A 226 9.37 -16.78 -20.51
N ALA A 227 9.07 -15.71 -19.78
CA ALA A 227 9.75 -14.43 -19.94
C ALA A 227 11.25 -14.54 -19.60
N SER A 228 11.60 -15.01 -18.41
CA SER A 228 12.98 -14.97 -17.91
C SER A 228 13.93 -15.93 -18.64
N LEU A 229 13.45 -17.09 -19.09
CA LEU A 229 14.27 -18.15 -19.69
C LEU A 229 14.17 -18.16 -21.23
N GLY A 230 13.09 -17.61 -21.78
CA GLY A 230 12.88 -17.48 -23.21
C GLY A 230 13.88 -16.51 -23.83
N GLY A 231 14.62 -16.96 -24.84
CA GLY A 231 15.63 -16.18 -25.54
C GLY A 231 16.95 -16.00 -24.79
N THR A 232 17.09 -16.58 -23.59
CA THR A 232 18.35 -16.54 -22.82
C THR A 232 18.92 -17.94 -22.62
N THR A 233 18.16 -18.82 -21.98
CA THR A 233 18.56 -20.21 -21.68
C THR A 233 18.00 -21.18 -22.69
N TRP A 234 16.76 -20.92 -23.14
CA TRP A 234 16.09 -21.72 -24.15
C TRP A 234 15.54 -20.82 -25.25
N ASP A 235 15.64 -21.26 -26.50
CA ASP A 235 15.05 -20.54 -27.62
C ASP A 235 13.54 -20.38 -27.44
N TRP A 236 12.99 -19.28 -27.96
CA TRP A 236 11.55 -19.02 -27.94
C TRP A 236 10.72 -20.12 -28.61
N GLY A 237 11.29 -20.80 -29.61
CA GLY A 237 10.67 -21.94 -30.29
C GLY A 237 10.88 -23.30 -29.62
N SER A 238 11.59 -23.35 -28.49
CA SER A 238 11.88 -24.62 -27.79
C SER A 238 10.61 -25.25 -27.22
N VAL A 239 10.58 -26.59 -27.19
CA VAL A 239 9.46 -27.36 -26.63
C VAL A 239 9.19 -26.98 -25.18
N GLN A 240 10.22 -26.65 -24.41
CA GLN A 240 10.14 -26.24 -23.01
C GLN A 240 9.38 -24.91 -22.85
N ILE A 241 9.74 -23.88 -23.63
CA ILE A 241 9.09 -22.57 -23.57
C ILE A 241 7.64 -22.66 -24.07
N ILE A 242 7.41 -23.39 -25.17
CA ILE A 242 6.06 -23.62 -25.69
C ILE A 242 5.21 -24.40 -24.68
N ALA A 243 5.76 -25.45 -24.05
CA ALA A 243 5.06 -26.22 -23.02
C ALA A 243 4.70 -25.35 -21.80
N LEU A 244 5.62 -24.48 -21.34
CA LEU A 244 5.34 -23.53 -20.26
C LEU A 244 4.28 -22.50 -20.65
N ALA A 245 4.30 -22.01 -21.88
CA ALA A 245 3.30 -21.07 -22.39
C ALA A 245 1.91 -21.72 -22.50
N VAL A 246 1.84 -22.95 -23.03
CA VAL A 246 0.59 -23.73 -23.08
C VAL A 246 0.10 -24.04 -21.68
N LEU A 247 0.98 -24.44 -20.76
CA LEU A 247 0.64 -24.68 -19.36
C LEU A 247 0.11 -23.41 -18.69
N ALA A 248 0.71 -22.25 -18.95
CA ALA A 248 0.22 -20.97 -18.44
C ALA A 248 -1.22 -20.68 -18.91
N VAL A 249 -1.51 -20.92 -20.19
CA VAL A 249 -2.86 -20.76 -20.75
C VAL A 249 -3.85 -21.75 -20.12
N VAL A 250 -3.49 -23.03 -20.00
CA VAL A 250 -4.34 -24.05 -19.38
C VAL A 250 -4.62 -23.71 -17.92
N LEU A 251 -3.60 -23.31 -17.15
CA LEU A 251 -3.74 -22.90 -15.77
C LEU A 251 -4.55 -21.61 -15.63
N LEU A 252 -4.46 -20.69 -16.58
CA LEU A 252 -5.28 -19.48 -16.60
C LEU A 252 -6.76 -19.81 -16.86
N VAL A 253 -7.05 -20.74 -17.79
CA VAL A 253 -8.42 -21.21 -18.02
C VAL A 253 -8.97 -21.91 -16.77
N ALA A 254 -8.15 -22.77 -16.14
CA ALA A 254 -8.50 -23.44 -14.88
C ALA A 254 -8.73 -22.42 -13.75
N PHE A 255 -7.90 -21.38 -13.66
CA PHE A 255 -8.05 -20.28 -12.71
C PHE A 255 -9.38 -19.55 -12.89
N VAL A 256 -9.69 -19.12 -14.12
CA VAL A 256 -10.97 -18.45 -14.43
C VAL A 256 -12.16 -19.35 -14.09
N ALA A 257 -12.08 -20.65 -14.35
CA ALA A 257 -13.15 -21.60 -14.01
C ALA A 257 -13.29 -21.81 -12.50
N ALA A 258 -12.19 -21.94 -11.77
CA ALA A 258 -12.18 -22.09 -10.31
C ALA A 258 -12.72 -20.81 -9.63
N GLU A 259 -12.31 -19.65 -10.11
CA GLU A 259 -12.65 -18.37 -9.51
C GLU A 259 -14.10 -17.95 -9.76
N ARG A 260 -14.70 -18.40 -10.88
CA ARG A 260 -16.16 -18.30 -11.10
C ARG A 260 -16.97 -19.11 -10.08
N ARG A 261 -16.40 -20.16 -9.50
CA ARG A 261 -17.06 -21.06 -8.54
C ARG A 261 -16.70 -20.74 -7.08
N ALA A 262 -15.67 -19.95 -6.85
CA ALA A 262 -15.19 -19.61 -5.51
C ALA A 262 -16.17 -18.67 -4.79
N ALA A 263 -16.44 -18.94 -3.50
CA ALA A 263 -17.28 -18.09 -2.68
C ALA A 263 -16.63 -16.72 -2.37
N GLU A 264 -15.29 -16.71 -2.23
CA GLU A 264 -14.48 -15.50 -2.04
C GLU A 264 -13.30 -15.53 -3.04
N PRO A 265 -13.52 -15.10 -4.31
CA PRO A 265 -12.49 -15.13 -5.34
C PRO A 265 -11.25 -14.29 -4.96
N VAL A 266 -10.07 -14.66 -5.45
CA VAL A 266 -8.81 -13.90 -5.21
C VAL A 266 -8.83 -12.59 -5.99
N LEU A 267 -9.33 -12.65 -7.22
CA LEU A 267 -9.43 -11.57 -8.18
C LEU A 267 -10.85 -11.62 -8.79
N PRO A 268 -11.86 -11.03 -8.14
CA PRO A 268 -13.24 -11.09 -8.58
C PRO A 268 -13.35 -10.63 -10.04
N LEU A 269 -13.78 -11.52 -10.93
CA LEU A 269 -13.90 -11.23 -12.37
C LEU A 269 -14.84 -10.05 -12.66
N ARG A 270 -15.76 -9.75 -11.73
CA ARG A 270 -16.62 -8.56 -11.73
C ARG A 270 -15.83 -7.24 -11.78
N LEU A 271 -14.61 -7.20 -11.27
CA LEU A 271 -13.75 -6.01 -11.34
C LEU A 271 -13.37 -5.69 -12.79
N PHE A 272 -13.12 -6.70 -13.63
CA PHE A 272 -12.78 -6.49 -15.04
C PHE A 272 -13.94 -6.00 -15.91
N HIS A 273 -15.19 -6.18 -15.45
CA HIS A 273 -16.35 -5.54 -16.09
C HIS A 273 -16.31 -4.01 -15.94
N ARG A 274 -15.64 -3.48 -14.91
CA ARG A 274 -15.41 -2.04 -14.80
C ARG A 274 -14.27 -1.63 -15.71
N ARG A 275 -14.61 -0.88 -16.76
CA ARG A 275 -13.65 -0.34 -17.74
C ARG A 275 -12.45 0.36 -17.08
N THR A 276 -12.68 1.13 -16.02
CA THR A 276 -11.63 1.82 -15.26
C THR A 276 -10.61 0.86 -14.66
N PHE A 277 -11.05 -0.24 -14.03
CA PHE A 277 -10.15 -1.22 -13.44
C PHE A 277 -9.32 -1.94 -14.51
N SER A 278 -9.96 -2.39 -15.60
CA SER A 278 -9.26 -3.05 -16.72
C SER A 278 -8.22 -2.16 -17.37
N LEU A 279 -8.53 -0.86 -17.59
CA LEU A 279 -7.56 0.10 -18.12
C LEU A 279 -6.39 0.31 -17.15
N VAL A 280 -6.66 0.47 -15.84
CA VAL A 280 -5.57 0.62 -14.86
C VAL A 280 -4.72 -0.64 -14.76
N ALA A 281 -5.30 -1.83 -14.85
CA ALA A 281 -4.54 -3.08 -14.85
C ALA A 281 -3.54 -3.13 -16.02
N VAL A 282 -3.98 -2.80 -17.24
CA VAL A 282 -3.11 -2.76 -18.43
C VAL A 282 -2.05 -1.67 -18.32
N ILE A 283 -2.42 -0.45 -17.91
CA ILE A 283 -1.43 0.63 -17.73
C ILE A 283 -0.43 0.24 -16.63
N SER A 284 -0.87 -0.40 -15.54
CA SER A 284 0.00 -0.87 -14.45
C SER A 284 1.01 -1.90 -14.95
N PHE A 285 0.58 -2.85 -15.79
CA PHE A 285 1.44 -3.80 -16.47
C PHE A 285 2.51 -3.09 -17.31
N VAL A 286 2.11 -2.15 -18.17
CA VAL A 286 3.04 -1.41 -19.05
C VAL A 286 4.05 -0.56 -18.25
N ILE A 287 3.60 0.09 -17.18
CA ILE A 287 4.49 0.84 -16.29
C ILE A 287 5.47 -0.09 -15.59
N GLY A 288 5.02 -1.27 -15.12
CA GLY A 288 5.90 -2.29 -14.57
C GLY A 288 6.96 -2.75 -15.57
N PHE A 289 6.53 -3.01 -16.81
CA PHE A 289 7.38 -3.39 -17.94
C PHE A 289 8.48 -2.36 -18.20
N ALA A 290 8.11 -1.08 -18.36
CA ALA A 290 9.08 -0.02 -18.61
C ALA A 290 10.00 0.23 -17.41
N MET A 291 9.45 0.27 -16.20
CA MET A 291 10.20 0.60 -14.98
C MET A 291 11.28 -0.44 -14.68
N PHE A 292 10.93 -1.72 -14.60
CA PHE A 292 11.90 -2.77 -14.26
C PHE A 292 12.82 -3.12 -15.42
N GLY A 293 12.34 -3.02 -16.66
CA GLY A 293 13.22 -3.10 -17.83
C GLY A 293 14.30 -2.02 -17.76
N ALA A 294 13.93 -0.76 -17.54
CA ALA A 294 14.90 0.33 -17.43
C ALA A 294 15.83 0.21 -16.21
N MET A 295 15.28 -0.10 -15.03
CA MET A 295 16.09 -0.28 -13.81
C MET A 295 17.11 -1.42 -13.91
N THR A 296 16.88 -2.41 -14.78
CA THR A 296 17.83 -3.52 -14.98
C THR A 296 18.98 -3.11 -15.90
N TYR A 297 18.71 -2.37 -16.98
CA TYR A 297 19.70 -2.07 -18.02
C TYR A 297 20.41 -0.72 -17.88
N LEU A 298 19.81 0.27 -17.20
CA LEU A 298 20.45 1.55 -16.90
C LEU A 298 21.75 1.42 -16.08
N PRO A 299 21.81 0.59 -15.01
CA PRO A 299 23.06 0.36 -14.29
C PRO A 299 24.13 -0.23 -15.20
N THR A 300 23.74 -1.20 -16.03
CA THR A 300 24.63 -1.88 -16.98
C THR A 300 25.19 -0.91 -18.01
N PHE A 301 24.37 0.01 -18.54
CA PHE A 301 24.84 1.06 -19.45
C PHE A 301 25.92 1.92 -18.79
N LEU A 302 25.66 2.43 -17.59
CA LEU A 302 26.62 3.26 -16.88
C LEU A 302 27.92 2.50 -16.58
N GLN A 303 27.82 1.27 -16.09
CA GLN A 303 29.00 0.50 -15.67
C GLN A 303 29.84 0.01 -16.85
N VAL A 304 29.20 -0.47 -17.92
CA VAL A 304 29.90 -1.07 -19.07
C VAL A 304 30.32 0.00 -20.09
N VAL A 305 29.45 0.95 -20.40
CA VAL A 305 29.67 1.93 -21.47
C VAL A 305 30.46 3.14 -20.98
N HIS A 306 30.08 3.69 -19.81
CA HIS A 306 30.78 4.84 -19.22
C HIS A 306 31.93 4.42 -18.28
N GLY A 307 32.09 3.12 -18.03
CA GLY A 307 33.18 2.59 -17.21
C GLY A 307 33.15 3.05 -15.74
N ILE A 308 32.00 3.55 -15.26
CA ILE A 308 31.89 4.07 -13.90
C ILE A 308 31.61 2.97 -12.89
N SER A 309 32.08 3.17 -11.65
CA SER A 309 31.91 2.18 -10.60
C SER A 309 30.42 1.93 -10.28
N PRO A 310 30.06 0.74 -9.77
CA PRO A 310 28.69 0.44 -9.38
C PRO A 310 28.12 1.44 -8.36
N THR A 311 28.95 1.96 -7.45
CA THR A 311 28.56 3.01 -6.49
C THR A 311 28.20 4.31 -7.19
N LEU A 312 29.04 4.77 -8.14
CA LEU A 312 28.75 5.98 -8.90
C LEU A 312 27.54 5.79 -9.81
N SER A 313 27.36 4.61 -10.41
CA SER A 313 26.17 4.26 -11.19
C SER A 313 24.89 4.47 -10.37
N GLY A 314 24.86 4.01 -9.11
CA GLY A 314 23.76 4.27 -8.18
C GLY A 314 23.54 5.76 -7.91
N VAL A 315 24.62 6.54 -7.75
CA VAL A 315 24.54 8.00 -7.53
C VAL A 315 23.98 8.71 -8.75
N HIS A 316 24.39 8.31 -9.95
CA HIS A 316 23.88 8.85 -11.19
C HIS A 316 22.40 8.53 -11.42
N MET A 317 21.81 7.54 -10.74
CA MET A 317 20.37 7.28 -10.78
C MET A 317 19.55 8.14 -9.82
N LEU A 318 20.18 8.89 -8.91
CA LEU A 318 19.45 9.77 -7.97
C LEU A 318 18.53 10.78 -8.68
N PRO A 319 18.88 11.40 -9.81
CA PRO A 319 17.95 12.24 -10.58
C PRO A 319 16.67 11.53 -10.99
N MET A 320 16.73 10.24 -11.38
CA MET A 320 15.53 9.44 -11.69
C MET A 320 14.64 9.30 -10.46
N VAL A 321 15.24 8.98 -9.32
CA VAL A 321 14.52 8.86 -8.05
C VAL A 321 13.91 10.21 -7.69
N LEU A 322 14.66 11.31 -7.77
CA LEU A 322 14.17 12.67 -7.53
C LEU A 322 12.97 13.03 -8.41
N GLY A 323 13.06 12.75 -9.72
CA GLY A 323 11.96 12.98 -10.65
C GLY A 323 10.71 12.20 -10.26
N LEU A 324 10.87 10.91 -9.94
CA LEU A 324 9.79 10.04 -9.46
C LEU A 324 9.17 10.58 -8.18
N LEU A 325 9.99 11.00 -7.22
CA LEU A 325 9.55 11.51 -5.92
C LEU A 325 8.77 12.82 -6.02
N LEU A 326 9.32 13.80 -6.73
CA LEU A 326 8.74 15.14 -6.88
C LEU A 326 7.37 15.05 -7.56
N THR A 327 7.29 14.28 -8.64
CA THR A 327 6.05 14.13 -9.40
C THR A 327 5.03 13.22 -8.74
N SER A 328 5.44 12.13 -8.08
CA SER A 328 4.55 11.27 -7.28
C SER A 328 3.91 12.05 -6.14
N THR A 329 4.72 12.81 -5.40
CA THR A 329 4.23 13.61 -4.27
C THR A 329 3.38 14.77 -4.77
N GLY A 330 3.85 15.48 -5.80
CA GLY A 330 3.15 16.61 -6.39
C GLY A 330 1.79 16.23 -6.97
N SER A 331 1.73 15.20 -7.81
CA SER A 331 0.48 14.70 -8.38
C SER A 331 -0.49 14.24 -7.29
N GLY A 332 -0.05 13.46 -6.31
CA GLY A 332 -0.90 13.04 -5.20
C GLY A 332 -1.50 14.22 -4.41
N GLN A 333 -0.70 15.25 -4.12
CA GLN A 333 -1.16 16.46 -3.45
C GLN A 333 -2.15 17.25 -4.30
N ILE A 334 -1.84 17.47 -5.58
CA ILE A 334 -2.71 18.22 -6.49
C ILE A 334 -4.05 17.49 -6.66
N VAL A 335 -4.03 16.18 -6.93
CA VAL A 335 -5.25 15.37 -7.04
C VAL A 335 -6.09 15.47 -5.75
N SER A 336 -5.46 15.42 -4.58
CA SER A 336 -6.16 15.52 -3.31
C SER A 336 -6.82 16.90 -3.06
N ARG A 337 -6.31 17.96 -3.69
CA ARG A 337 -6.83 19.33 -3.59
C ARG A 337 -7.84 19.66 -4.68
N THR A 338 -7.59 19.26 -5.92
CA THR A 338 -8.39 19.64 -7.09
C THR A 338 -9.46 18.62 -7.44
N GLY A 339 -9.36 17.39 -6.93
CA GLY A 339 -10.24 16.28 -7.30
C GLY A 339 -9.97 15.71 -8.70
N ARG A 340 -9.14 16.39 -9.51
CA ARG A 340 -8.87 16.03 -10.90
C ARG A 340 -7.65 15.12 -10.98
N TRP A 341 -7.85 13.90 -11.44
CA TRP A 341 -6.83 12.87 -11.53
C TRP A 341 -6.52 12.42 -12.97
N LYS A 342 -7.43 12.61 -13.94
CA LYS A 342 -7.28 12.06 -15.30
C LYS A 342 -6.05 12.59 -16.04
N VAL A 343 -5.68 13.84 -15.80
CA VAL A 343 -4.54 14.50 -16.48
C VAL A 343 -3.21 13.83 -16.13
N PHE A 344 -3.07 13.23 -14.94
CA PHE A 344 -1.79 12.71 -14.47
C PHE A 344 -1.35 11.39 -15.12
N PRO A 345 -2.19 10.33 -15.24
CA PRO A 345 -1.83 9.14 -16.00
C PRO A 345 -1.51 9.46 -17.47
N ILE A 346 -2.26 10.38 -18.06
CA ILE A 346 -2.04 10.86 -19.43
C ILE A 346 -0.68 11.54 -19.56
N ALA A 347 -0.41 12.57 -18.76
CA ALA A 347 0.86 13.30 -18.82
C ALA A 347 2.04 12.40 -18.44
N GLY A 348 1.87 11.54 -17.44
CA GLY A 348 2.91 10.64 -16.95
C GLY A 348 3.30 9.54 -17.95
N THR A 349 2.33 8.93 -18.64
CA THR A 349 2.64 7.95 -19.71
C THR A 349 3.28 8.62 -20.93
N ALA A 350 2.88 9.85 -21.28
CA ALA A 350 3.58 10.65 -22.30
C ALA A 350 5.03 10.92 -21.89
N LEU A 351 5.22 11.43 -20.68
CA LEU A 351 6.53 11.79 -20.17
C LEU A 351 7.45 10.56 -20.00
N THR A 352 6.89 9.40 -19.65
CA THR A 352 7.62 8.13 -19.63
C THR A 352 8.05 7.71 -21.03
N THR A 353 7.19 7.88 -22.04
CA THR A 353 7.51 7.60 -23.44
C THR A 353 8.63 8.53 -23.94
N ILE A 354 8.52 9.82 -23.66
CA ILE A 354 9.58 10.80 -23.95
C ILE A 354 10.87 10.44 -23.22
N GLY A 355 10.79 10.03 -21.95
CA GLY A 355 11.93 9.56 -21.16
C GLY A 355 12.64 8.37 -21.82
N LEU A 356 11.90 7.37 -22.29
CA LEU A 356 12.48 6.23 -23.02
C LEU A 356 13.14 6.65 -24.35
N LEU A 357 12.53 7.57 -25.10
CA LEU A 357 13.12 8.10 -26.33
C LEU A 357 14.39 8.92 -26.05
N LEU A 358 14.39 9.71 -24.98
CA LEU A 358 15.59 10.43 -24.53
C LEU A 358 16.69 9.47 -24.09
N LEU A 359 16.36 8.40 -23.38
CA LEU A 359 17.31 7.36 -23.01
C LEU A 359 17.92 6.67 -24.23
N HIS A 360 17.16 6.51 -25.32
CA HIS A 360 17.68 5.98 -26.58
C HIS A 360 18.75 6.89 -27.23
N THR A 361 18.62 8.22 -27.06
CA THR A 361 19.61 9.18 -27.60
C THR A 361 20.93 9.23 -26.84
N LEU A 362 21.04 8.52 -25.71
CA LEU A 362 22.29 8.47 -24.95
C LEU A 362 23.37 7.72 -25.74
N SER A 363 24.59 8.20 -25.57
CA SER A 363 25.79 7.71 -26.24
C SER A 363 26.94 7.58 -25.24
N GLU A 364 28.06 7.02 -25.71
CA GLU A 364 29.32 6.94 -24.95
C GLU A 364 29.87 8.33 -24.56
N THR A 365 29.56 9.36 -25.35
CA THR A 365 30.05 10.74 -25.17
C THR A 365 29.05 11.64 -24.44
N SER A 366 27.93 11.08 -23.99
CA SER A 366 26.87 11.87 -23.34
C SER A 366 27.35 12.47 -22.02
N SER A 367 27.12 13.77 -21.84
CA SER A 367 27.50 14.45 -20.60
C SER A 367 26.70 13.97 -19.39
N THR A 368 27.29 14.06 -18.20
CA THR A 368 26.61 13.76 -16.93
C THR A 368 25.32 14.55 -16.75
N TRP A 369 25.29 15.79 -17.22
CA TRP A 369 24.10 16.64 -17.17
C TRP A 369 22.97 16.10 -18.05
N THR A 370 23.28 15.73 -19.29
CA THR A 370 22.33 15.14 -20.23
C THR A 370 21.75 13.84 -19.66
N MET A 371 22.59 12.94 -19.16
CA MET A 371 22.14 11.69 -18.53
C MET A 371 21.23 11.96 -17.33
N SER A 372 21.61 12.89 -16.45
CA SER A 372 20.82 13.26 -15.27
C SER A 372 19.44 13.80 -15.67
N LEU A 373 19.35 14.60 -16.73
CA LEU A 373 18.09 15.13 -17.24
C LEU A 373 17.22 14.02 -17.84
N CYS A 374 17.78 13.13 -18.67
CA CYS A 374 17.05 12.00 -19.24
C CYS A 374 16.48 11.08 -18.14
N PHE A 375 17.31 10.77 -17.14
CA PHE A 375 16.92 9.98 -15.98
C PHE A 375 15.82 10.65 -15.16
N PHE A 376 15.95 11.96 -14.92
CA PHE A 376 14.95 12.75 -14.23
C PHE A 376 13.61 12.74 -14.97
N VAL A 377 13.61 12.95 -16.29
CA VAL A 377 12.39 12.95 -17.12
C VAL A 377 11.70 11.59 -17.09
N PHE A 378 12.47 10.51 -17.24
CA PHE A 378 11.94 9.14 -17.14
C PHE A 378 11.33 8.86 -15.76
N GLY A 379 12.06 9.20 -14.69
CA GLY A 379 11.57 9.06 -13.32
C GLY A 379 10.32 9.90 -13.05
N ALA A 380 10.28 11.14 -13.53
CA ALA A 380 9.14 12.04 -13.45
C ALA A 380 7.89 11.45 -14.13
N GLY A 381 8.06 10.81 -15.29
CA GLY A 381 6.98 10.11 -15.97
C GLY A 381 6.39 9.00 -15.10
N LEU A 382 7.25 8.13 -14.54
CA LEU A 382 6.82 7.05 -13.65
C LEU A 382 6.08 7.58 -12.42
N GLY A 383 6.61 8.63 -11.78
CA GLY A 383 6.03 9.21 -10.57
C GLY A 383 4.62 9.78 -10.76
N LEU A 384 4.34 10.42 -11.91
CA LEU A 384 3.00 10.94 -12.24
C LEU A 384 1.94 9.82 -12.38
N VAL A 385 2.36 8.60 -12.72
CA VAL A 385 1.44 7.49 -12.99
C VAL A 385 1.24 6.61 -11.74
N MET A 386 2.33 6.22 -11.07
CA MET A 386 2.28 5.15 -10.06
C MET A 386 1.27 5.40 -8.93
N GLN A 387 1.27 6.60 -8.34
CA GLN A 387 0.34 6.93 -7.25
C GLN A 387 -1.09 7.05 -7.73
N VAL A 388 -1.26 7.69 -8.88
CA VAL A 388 -2.58 8.04 -9.38
C VAL A 388 -3.34 6.78 -9.80
N LEU A 389 -2.68 5.78 -10.39
CA LEU A 389 -3.30 4.49 -10.71
C LEU A 389 -3.85 3.77 -9.48
N VAL A 390 -3.08 3.72 -8.38
CA VAL A 390 -3.53 3.12 -7.13
C VAL A 390 -4.75 3.87 -6.59
N LEU A 391 -4.71 5.20 -6.62
CA LEU A 391 -5.84 6.03 -6.19
C LEU A 391 -7.10 5.79 -7.05
N ILE A 392 -6.94 5.71 -8.37
CA ILE A 392 -8.04 5.46 -9.32
C ILE A 392 -8.71 4.12 -9.01
N VAL A 393 -7.91 3.06 -8.88
CA VAL A 393 -8.41 1.71 -8.57
C VAL A 393 -9.18 1.73 -7.27
N GLN A 394 -8.62 2.35 -6.23
CA GLN A 394 -9.25 2.46 -4.93
C GLN A 394 -10.56 3.25 -4.96
N ASN A 395 -10.65 4.29 -5.81
CA ASN A 395 -11.86 5.08 -5.96
C ASN A 395 -12.95 4.33 -6.74
N SER A 396 -12.57 3.47 -7.68
CA SER A 396 -13.47 2.79 -8.61
C SER A 396 -14.24 1.58 -8.03
N VAL A 397 -13.85 1.09 -6.83
CA VAL A 397 -14.38 -0.15 -6.22
C VAL A 397 -15.02 0.10 -4.85
N GLY A 398 -15.89 -0.82 -4.40
CA GLY A 398 -16.47 -0.78 -3.05
C GLY A 398 -15.41 -1.00 -1.96
N TYR A 399 -15.70 -0.59 -0.72
CA TYR A 399 -14.77 -0.77 0.43
C TYR A 399 -14.40 -2.24 0.67
N GLU A 400 -15.34 -3.14 0.39
CA GLU A 400 -15.19 -4.60 0.45
C GLU A 400 -14.17 -5.16 -0.57
N ASP A 401 -14.05 -4.52 -1.75
CA ASP A 401 -13.14 -4.95 -2.82
C ASP A 401 -11.83 -4.12 -2.84
N LEU A 402 -11.64 -3.19 -1.90
CA LEU A 402 -10.54 -2.20 -1.92
C LEU A 402 -9.15 -2.84 -1.89
N GLY A 403 -8.96 -3.82 -1.00
CA GLY A 403 -7.69 -4.55 -0.84
C GLY A 403 -7.37 -5.42 -2.06
N VAL A 404 -8.39 -6.10 -2.58
CA VAL A 404 -8.29 -6.95 -3.76
C VAL A 404 -7.98 -6.14 -5.02
N ALA A 405 -8.63 -5.00 -5.21
CA ALA A 405 -8.38 -4.16 -6.38
C ALA A 405 -6.97 -3.55 -6.36
N THR A 406 -6.53 -3.06 -5.19
CA THR A 406 -5.18 -2.47 -5.02
C THR A 406 -4.07 -3.52 -5.24
N SER A 407 -4.25 -4.72 -4.66
CA SER A 407 -3.32 -5.82 -4.84
C SER A 407 -3.33 -6.34 -6.28
N GLY A 408 -4.49 -6.38 -6.94
CA GLY A 408 -4.61 -6.70 -8.36
C GLY A 408 -3.81 -5.76 -9.26
N ALA A 409 -3.93 -4.43 -9.08
CA ALA A 409 -3.14 -3.47 -9.84
C ALA A 409 -1.61 -3.65 -9.62
N THR A 410 -1.21 -3.93 -8.38
CA THR A 410 0.19 -4.24 -8.04
C THR A 410 0.65 -5.55 -8.67
N PHE A 411 -0.19 -6.57 -8.69
CA PHE A 411 0.10 -7.85 -9.32
C PHE A 411 0.33 -7.70 -10.83
N PHE A 412 -0.56 -7.01 -11.55
CA PHE A 412 -0.36 -6.74 -12.98
C PHE A 412 0.93 -5.98 -13.26
N ARG A 413 1.27 -5.02 -12.40
CA ARG A 413 2.55 -4.31 -12.46
C ARG A 413 3.75 -5.23 -12.25
N SER A 414 3.69 -6.15 -11.29
CA SER A 414 4.76 -7.14 -11.06
C SER A 414 4.88 -8.14 -12.21
N ILE A 415 3.78 -8.57 -12.84
CA ILE A 415 3.85 -9.39 -14.05
C ILE A 415 4.54 -8.58 -15.16
N GLY A 416 4.10 -7.34 -15.37
CA GLY A 416 4.71 -6.43 -16.34
C GLY A 416 6.21 -6.28 -16.13
N ALA A 417 6.65 -6.16 -14.88
CA ALA A 417 8.06 -6.10 -14.52
C ALA A 417 8.87 -7.28 -15.04
N SER A 418 8.39 -8.50 -14.82
CA SER A 418 9.07 -9.71 -15.28
C SER A 418 9.12 -9.81 -16.81
N PHE A 419 8.03 -9.46 -17.50
CA PHE A 419 8.03 -9.36 -18.96
C PHE A 419 8.98 -8.26 -19.46
N GLY A 420 9.06 -7.13 -18.75
CA GLY A 420 9.97 -6.03 -19.07
C GLY A 420 11.42 -6.49 -19.11
N VAL A 421 11.88 -7.10 -18.01
CA VAL A 421 13.26 -7.61 -17.89
C VAL A 421 13.58 -8.64 -18.99
N ALA A 422 12.66 -9.57 -19.22
CA ALA A 422 12.77 -10.63 -20.21
C ALA A 422 12.87 -10.13 -21.66
N VAL A 423 11.91 -9.31 -22.07
CA VAL A 423 11.84 -8.77 -23.43
C VAL A 423 13.03 -7.85 -23.66
N PHE A 424 13.38 -7.02 -22.68
CA PHE A 424 14.56 -6.17 -22.76
C PHE A 424 15.83 -7.00 -22.91
N GLY A 425 15.96 -8.10 -22.18
CA GLY A 425 17.12 -9.00 -22.29
C GLY A 425 17.21 -9.74 -23.62
N THR A 426 16.07 -10.18 -24.17
CA THR A 426 16.04 -10.76 -25.51
C THR A 426 16.44 -9.73 -26.56
N VAL A 427 15.86 -8.52 -26.52
CA VAL A 427 16.19 -7.44 -27.46
C VAL A 427 17.67 -7.07 -27.33
N PHE A 428 18.16 -6.89 -26.09
CA PHE A 428 19.56 -6.57 -25.82
C PHE A 428 20.49 -7.64 -26.39
N THR A 429 20.26 -8.92 -26.07
CA THR A 429 21.13 -10.03 -26.49
C THR A 429 21.13 -10.19 -28.01
N ASN A 430 19.96 -10.14 -28.65
CA ASN A 430 19.86 -10.26 -30.11
C ASN A 430 20.57 -9.10 -30.82
N ARG A 431 20.40 -7.86 -30.33
CA ARG A 431 21.07 -6.68 -30.92
C ARG A 431 22.56 -6.68 -30.63
N LEU A 432 22.97 -7.07 -29.43
CA LEU A 432 24.37 -7.14 -29.05
C LEU A 432 25.10 -8.20 -29.85
N THR A 433 24.56 -9.41 -29.96
CA THR A 433 25.19 -10.51 -30.71
C THR A 433 25.40 -10.12 -32.17
N GLY A 434 24.36 -9.61 -32.84
CA GLY A 434 24.49 -9.15 -34.23
C GLY A 434 25.51 -8.03 -34.40
N LYS A 435 25.50 -7.01 -33.52
CA LYS A 435 26.46 -5.90 -33.59
C LYS A 435 27.89 -6.32 -33.23
N LEU A 436 28.07 -7.29 -32.34
CA LEU A 436 29.37 -7.87 -32.01
C LEU A 436 29.91 -8.70 -33.18
N GLU A 437 29.08 -9.51 -33.84
CA GLU A 437 29.46 -10.23 -35.05
C GLU A 437 29.91 -9.28 -36.15
N ASP A 438 29.16 -8.21 -36.40
CA ASP A 438 29.53 -7.16 -37.36
C ASP A 438 30.86 -6.47 -36.98
N ALA A 439 31.00 -6.08 -35.72
CA ALA A 439 32.17 -5.36 -35.21
C ALA A 439 33.46 -6.23 -35.19
N LEU A 440 33.31 -7.54 -35.04
CA LEU A 440 34.40 -8.51 -34.94
C LEU A 440 34.67 -9.24 -36.26
N SER A 441 33.80 -9.08 -37.27
CA SER A 441 33.92 -9.71 -38.57
C SER A 441 35.30 -9.43 -39.22
N GLY A 442 35.98 -10.50 -39.62
CA GLY A 442 37.28 -10.42 -40.31
C GLY A 442 38.48 -10.01 -39.46
N ARG A 443 38.38 -9.97 -38.11
CA ARG A 443 39.47 -9.56 -37.22
C ARG A 443 39.99 -10.72 -36.35
N PRO A 444 41.31 -10.82 -36.12
CA PRO A 444 41.88 -11.89 -35.28
C PRO A 444 41.50 -11.67 -33.82
N LEU A 445 40.76 -12.62 -33.26
CA LEU A 445 40.35 -12.66 -31.85
C LEU A 445 41.32 -13.50 -31.02
N PRO A 446 41.60 -13.13 -29.76
CA PRO A 446 42.29 -14.01 -28.82
C PRO A 446 41.55 -15.34 -28.63
N SER A 447 42.28 -16.43 -28.43
CA SER A 447 41.68 -17.75 -28.17
C SER A 447 40.77 -17.74 -26.94
N GLY A 448 39.50 -18.09 -27.13
CA GLY A 448 38.46 -18.12 -26.09
C GLY A 448 37.67 -16.82 -25.90
N VAL A 449 37.83 -15.83 -26.80
CA VAL A 449 37.04 -14.60 -26.83
C VAL A 449 36.18 -14.57 -28.09
N ASP A 450 34.90 -14.88 -27.92
CA ASP A 450 33.91 -14.96 -28.99
C ASP A 450 32.80 -13.93 -28.72
N ALA A 451 31.97 -13.62 -29.72
CA ALA A 451 30.84 -12.69 -29.55
C ALA A 451 29.91 -13.10 -28.40
N GLY A 452 29.64 -14.41 -28.23
CA GLY A 452 28.86 -14.95 -27.12
C GLY A 452 29.56 -14.80 -25.76
N ALA A 453 30.88 -14.99 -25.69
CA ALA A 453 31.64 -14.82 -24.46
C ALA A 453 31.70 -13.34 -24.03
N LEU A 454 31.84 -12.43 -24.99
CA LEU A 454 31.80 -10.99 -24.78
C LEU A 454 30.41 -10.48 -24.38
N ALA A 455 29.34 -11.11 -24.87
CA ALA A 455 27.96 -10.78 -24.48
C ALA A 455 27.61 -11.29 -23.07
N ALA A 456 28.19 -12.41 -22.65
CA ALA A 456 27.95 -13.01 -21.34
C ALA A 456 28.76 -12.34 -20.21
N ASP A 457 30.00 -11.92 -20.46
CA ASP A 457 30.84 -11.26 -19.47
C ASP A 457 31.44 -9.94 -19.99
N PRO A 458 30.89 -8.78 -19.57
CA PRO A 458 31.43 -7.47 -19.90
C PRO A 458 32.88 -7.25 -19.42
N ARG A 459 33.36 -8.01 -18.41
CA ARG A 459 34.76 -7.92 -17.94
C ARG A 459 35.74 -8.46 -18.98
N ALA A 460 35.29 -9.33 -19.88
CA ALA A 460 36.10 -9.83 -20.99
C ALA A 460 36.48 -8.71 -21.98
N ILE A 461 35.76 -7.58 -21.99
CA ILE A 461 36.11 -6.39 -22.80
C ILE A 461 37.50 -5.85 -22.42
N GLY A 462 37.88 -5.96 -21.15
CA GLY A 462 39.22 -5.54 -20.68
C GLY A 462 40.37 -6.38 -21.24
N ARG A 463 40.09 -7.59 -21.75
CA ARG A 463 41.07 -8.50 -22.37
C ARG A 463 41.22 -8.29 -23.87
N LEU A 464 40.34 -7.50 -24.50
CA LEU A 464 40.44 -7.20 -25.92
C LEU A 464 41.64 -6.28 -26.21
N PRO A 465 42.26 -6.42 -27.41
CA PRO A 465 43.17 -5.42 -27.97
C PRO A 465 42.56 -4.02 -27.92
N ALA A 466 43.39 -3.00 -27.66
CA ALA A 466 42.94 -1.61 -27.54
C ALA A 466 42.13 -1.12 -28.76
N ASP A 467 42.43 -1.66 -29.94
CA ASP A 467 41.79 -1.29 -31.21
C ASP A 467 40.36 -1.85 -31.38
N LEU A 468 40.00 -2.89 -30.61
CA LEU A 468 38.67 -3.54 -30.66
C LEU A 468 37.71 -3.06 -29.58
N ARG A 469 38.23 -2.50 -28.49
CA ARG A 469 37.42 -2.03 -27.35
C ARG A 469 36.38 -0.97 -27.74
N PRO A 470 36.70 0.07 -28.54
CA PRO A 470 35.73 1.09 -28.89
C PRO A 470 34.55 0.54 -29.70
N SER A 471 34.81 -0.37 -30.65
CA SER A 471 33.75 -0.98 -31.46
C SER A 471 32.82 -1.87 -30.63
N VAL A 472 33.38 -2.63 -29.67
CA VAL A 472 32.60 -3.45 -28.75
C VAL A 472 31.80 -2.59 -27.75
N LEU A 473 32.40 -1.53 -27.21
CA LEU A 473 31.69 -0.58 -26.34
C LEU A 473 30.55 0.12 -27.08
N SER A 474 30.72 0.44 -28.36
CA SER A 474 29.68 1.02 -29.19
C SER A 474 28.54 0.05 -29.52
N ALA A 475 28.88 -1.22 -29.75
CA ALA A 475 27.89 -2.29 -29.86
C ALA A 475 27.07 -2.43 -28.57
N TYR A 476 27.73 -2.39 -27.40
CA TYR A 476 27.07 -2.39 -26.10
C TYR A 476 26.17 -1.17 -25.88
N SER A 477 26.72 0.03 -26.12
CA SER A 477 26.02 1.31 -25.98
C SER A 477 24.74 1.32 -26.80
N THR A 478 24.84 1.10 -28.11
CA THR A 478 23.68 1.12 -28.99
C THR A 478 22.74 -0.05 -28.77
N SER A 479 23.20 -1.21 -28.31
CA SER A 479 22.29 -2.34 -27.99
C SER A 479 21.46 -2.06 -26.74
N ILE A 480 22.05 -1.45 -25.71
CA ILE A 480 21.29 -1.04 -24.52
C ILE A 480 20.33 0.10 -24.85
N THR A 481 20.76 1.09 -25.64
CA THR A 481 19.90 2.23 -25.95
C THR A 481 18.79 1.87 -26.93
N ASP A 482 19.01 0.91 -27.85
CA ASP A 482 17.97 0.34 -28.72
C ASP A 482 16.84 -0.29 -27.90
N VAL A 483 17.15 -0.95 -26.78
CA VAL A 483 16.13 -1.58 -25.92
C VAL A 483 15.10 -0.54 -25.43
N PHE A 484 15.54 0.68 -25.09
CA PHE A 484 14.63 1.76 -24.69
C PHE A 484 13.74 2.23 -25.85
N LEU A 485 14.26 2.21 -27.08
CA LEU A 485 13.46 2.52 -28.28
C LEU A 485 12.36 1.47 -28.50
N TYR A 486 12.66 0.18 -28.37
CA TYR A 486 11.67 -0.90 -28.50
C TYR A 486 10.63 -0.87 -27.36
N ALA A 487 10.97 -0.31 -26.21
CA ALA A 487 10.04 -0.13 -25.10
C ALA A 487 9.06 1.04 -25.30
N ALA A 488 9.46 2.08 -26.05
CA ALA A 488 8.66 3.30 -26.20
C ALA A 488 7.28 3.04 -26.84
N PRO A 489 7.11 2.22 -27.90
CA PRO A 489 5.80 1.86 -28.43
C PRO A 489 4.88 1.20 -27.40
N VAL A 490 5.41 0.38 -26.50
CA VAL A 490 4.63 -0.31 -25.46
C VAL A 490 4.04 0.72 -24.48
N VAL A 491 4.84 1.72 -24.08
CA VAL A 491 4.36 2.82 -23.22
C VAL A 491 3.42 3.77 -23.99
N LEU A 492 3.63 3.97 -25.29
CA LEU A 492 2.72 4.74 -26.13
C LEU A 492 1.32 4.12 -26.20
N VAL A 493 1.21 2.79 -26.16
CA VAL A 493 -0.09 2.10 -26.01
C VAL A 493 -0.73 2.45 -24.67
N ALA A 494 0.02 2.45 -23.56
CA ALA A 494 -0.51 2.89 -22.27
C ALA A 494 -0.95 4.36 -22.27
N PHE A 495 -0.24 5.23 -23.00
CA PHE A 495 -0.64 6.61 -23.22
C PHE A 495 -1.98 6.71 -23.95
N ALA A 496 -2.16 5.98 -25.06
CA ALA A 496 -3.44 5.91 -25.75
C ALA A 496 -4.56 5.36 -24.85
N LEU A 497 -4.28 4.33 -24.06
CA LEU A 497 -5.24 3.74 -23.12
C LEU A 497 -5.61 4.70 -21.98
N ALA A 498 -4.70 5.56 -21.54
CA ALA A 498 -4.95 6.55 -20.49
C ALA A 498 -6.03 7.57 -20.90
N TRP A 499 -6.22 7.86 -22.20
CA TRP A 499 -7.31 8.74 -22.67
C TRP A 499 -8.70 8.17 -22.40
N PHE A 500 -8.82 6.85 -22.44
CA PHE A 500 -10.09 6.15 -22.21
C PHE A 500 -10.46 6.03 -20.74
N LEU A 501 -9.58 6.46 -19.81
CA LEU A 501 -9.95 6.59 -18.41
C LEU A 501 -11.04 7.65 -18.28
N LYS A 502 -12.16 7.25 -17.66
CA LYS A 502 -13.25 8.16 -17.34
C LYS A 502 -13.03 8.72 -15.95
N GLU A 503 -12.99 10.03 -15.83
CA GLU A 503 -12.81 10.72 -14.56
C GLU A 503 -14.09 10.58 -13.73
N GLU A 504 -14.07 9.65 -12.79
CA GLU A 504 -15.09 9.56 -11.74
C GLU A 504 -14.68 10.50 -10.60
N PRO A 505 -15.61 11.32 -10.05
CA PRO A 505 -15.29 12.20 -8.94
C PRO A 505 -14.70 11.38 -7.79
N LEU A 506 -13.64 11.89 -7.17
CA LEU A 506 -13.07 11.26 -5.98
C LEU A 506 -14.17 11.10 -4.94
N ARG A 507 -14.35 9.87 -4.43
CA ARG A 507 -15.21 9.63 -3.29
C ARG A 507 -14.70 10.48 -2.15
N GLY A 508 -15.42 11.56 -1.86
CA GLY A 508 -15.16 12.40 -0.72
C GLY A 508 -15.12 11.52 0.53
N SER A 509 -14.05 11.64 1.31
CA SER A 509 -14.09 11.21 2.69
C SER A 509 -15.26 11.93 3.35
N VAL A 510 -16.35 11.21 3.63
CA VAL A 510 -17.42 11.53 4.59
C VAL A 510 -17.53 13.02 4.91
N THR A 511 -17.98 13.80 3.93
CA THR A 511 -18.68 15.05 4.13
C THR A 511 -19.94 14.92 3.29
N ALA A 512 -21.09 15.21 3.89
CA ALA A 512 -22.42 14.98 3.35
C ALA A 512 -22.50 15.37 1.85
N PRO A 513 -23.22 14.61 1.01
CA PRO A 513 -23.54 15.08 -0.34
C PRO A 513 -24.26 16.44 -0.23
N ASP A 514 -23.82 17.40 -1.03
CA ASP A 514 -24.54 18.66 -1.22
C ASP A 514 -25.93 18.33 -1.78
N SER A 515 -26.98 18.65 -1.01
CA SER A 515 -28.37 18.29 -1.29
C SER A 515 -28.98 19.07 -2.47
N SER A 516 -28.18 19.85 -3.20
CA SER A 516 -28.61 20.68 -4.34
C SER A 516 -28.28 20.09 -5.72
N GLU A 517 -27.47 19.03 -5.84
CA GLU A 517 -26.99 18.53 -7.15
C GLU A 517 -27.25 17.04 -7.45
N THR A 518 -28.03 16.32 -6.65
CA THR A 518 -28.38 14.92 -6.96
C THR A 518 -29.86 14.73 -7.21
N LEU A 519 -30.25 14.82 -8.48
CA LEU A 519 -31.47 14.18 -8.99
C LEU A 519 -31.29 12.66 -8.88
N ALA A 520 -31.79 12.09 -7.78
CA ALA A 520 -32.05 10.68 -7.49
C ALA A 520 -30.93 9.66 -7.85
N PRO A 521 -30.14 9.16 -6.88
CA PRO A 521 -29.50 7.87 -7.06
C PRO A 521 -30.51 6.74 -6.82
N ASN A 522 -30.54 5.80 -7.77
CA ASN A 522 -31.15 4.47 -7.63
C ASN A 522 -30.85 3.85 -6.25
N PRO A 523 -31.81 3.14 -5.63
CA PRO A 523 -31.73 2.74 -4.22
C PRO A 523 -30.63 1.69 -4.01
N VAL A 524 -29.53 2.10 -3.34
CA VAL A 524 -28.67 1.16 -2.64
C VAL A 524 -29.44 0.76 -1.40
N GLN A 525 -30.00 -0.45 -1.36
CA GLN A 525 -30.58 -1.03 -0.16
C GLN A 525 -29.48 -1.14 0.91
N ARG A 526 -29.30 -0.08 1.69
CA ARG A 526 -28.69 -0.16 3.01
C ARG A 526 -29.79 -0.58 3.96
N SER A 527 -29.51 -1.56 4.82
CA SER A 527 -30.47 -1.91 5.86
C SER A 527 -30.62 -0.71 6.81
N SER A 528 -31.82 -0.49 7.36
CA SER A 528 -32.09 0.58 8.34
C SER A 528 -31.12 0.53 9.53
N TYR A 529 -30.61 -0.67 9.84
CA TYR A 529 -29.62 -0.91 10.88
C TYR A 529 -28.25 -0.30 10.54
N ASP A 530 -27.77 -0.44 9.30
CA ASP A 530 -26.44 0.03 8.89
C ASP A 530 -26.34 1.56 8.86
N GLU A 531 -27.43 2.23 8.46
CA GLU A 531 -27.50 3.68 8.44
C GLU A 531 -27.59 4.25 9.87
N CYS A 532 -28.37 3.60 10.75
CA CYS A 532 -28.42 3.93 12.18
C CYS A 532 -27.06 3.71 12.85
N ALA A 533 -26.37 2.60 12.57
CA ALA A 533 -25.05 2.30 13.13
C ALA A 533 -23.98 3.31 12.68
N ARG A 534 -24.03 3.78 11.43
CA ARG A 534 -23.16 4.85 10.93
C ARG A 534 -23.44 6.17 11.64
N ALA A 535 -24.70 6.58 11.74
CA ALA A 535 -25.11 7.80 12.44
C ALA A 535 -24.64 7.77 13.91
N LEU A 536 -24.84 6.64 14.59
CA LEU A 536 -24.38 6.42 15.96
C LEU A 536 -22.85 6.46 16.10
N SER A 537 -22.11 5.92 15.13
CA SER A 537 -20.64 5.96 15.12
C SER A 537 -20.09 7.38 14.98
N VAL A 538 -20.77 8.26 14.24
CA VAL A 538 -20.39 9.67 14.10
C VAL A 538 -20.70 10.43 15.40
N LEU A 539 -21.88 10.19 15.98
CA LEU A 539 -22.32 10.76 17.25
C LEU A 539 -21.46 10.31 18.45
N ALA A 540 -20.79 9.16 18.36
CA ALA A 540 -19.93 8.62 19.42
C ALA A 540 -18.52 9.26 19.51
N THR A 541 -18.12 10.07 18.53
CA THR A 541 -16.81 10.76 18.53
C THR A 541 -16.75 11.89 19.57
N ARG A 542 -15.54 12.20 20.09
CA ARG A 542 -15.38 13.21 21.16
C ARG A 542 -15.64 14.63 20.66
N GLU A 543 -15.22 14.97 19.44
CA GLU A 543 -15.57 16.24 18.78
C GLU A 543 -17.08 16.29 18.49
N GLY A 544 -17.65 15.22 17.94
CA GLY A 544 -19.08 15.14 17.65
C GLY A 544 -19.94 15.37 18.89
N ARG A 545 -19.63 14.74 20.03
CA ARG A 545 -20.40 14.93 21.27
C ARG A 545 -20.47 16.39 21.73
N ARG A 546 -19.37 17.15 21.64
CA ARG A 546 -19.33 18.56 22.03
C ARG A 546 -20.10 19.44 21.05
N GLU A 547 -19.83 19.27 19.76
CA GLU A 547 -20.43 20.06 18.68
C GLU A 547 -21.96 19.91 18.65
N ILE A 548 -22.47 18.73 18.99
CA ILE A 548 -23.92 18.52 19.06
C ILE A 548 -24.54 19.30 20.23
N TYR A 549 -23.92 19.32 21.41
CA TYR A 549 -24.45 20.12 22.53
C TYR A 549 -24.34 21.63 22.25
N GLU A 550 -23.33 22.07 21.50
CA GLU A 550 -23.26 23.46 20.98
C GLU A 550 -24.47 23.75 20.08
N LYS A 551 -24.70 22.93 19.04
CA LYS A 551 -25.82 23.10 18.09
C LYS A 551 -27.21 23.04 18.73
N ILE A 552 -27.44 22.12 19.67
CA ILE A 552 -28.74 21.99 20.35
C ILE A 552 -29.00 23.20 21.25
N THR A 553 -27.97 23.69 21.92
CA THR A 553 -28.08 24.83 22.83
C THR A 553 -28.40 26.11 22.05
N GLU A 554 -27.71 26.31 20.93
CA GLU A 554 -27.97 27.40 19.99
C GLU A 554 -29.38 27.31 19.41
N ARG A 555 -29.81 26.14 18.93
CA ARG A 555 -31.17 25.92 18.39
C ARG A 555 -32.28 26.09 19.43
N ALA A 556 -32.02 25.71 20.68
CA ALA A 556 -32.97 25.93 21.77
C ALA A 556 -33.06 27.41 22.19
N GLY A 557 -32.19 28.28 21.67
CA GLY A 557 -32.19 29.71 21.92
C GLY A 557 -31.61 30.11 23.28
N TYR A 558 -30.71 29.29 23.84
CA TYR A 558 -30.10 29.55 25.14
C TYR A 558 -28.61 29.82 25.01
N ASP A 559 -28.11 30.82 25.74
CA ASP A 559 -26.67 31.08 25.90
C ASP A 559 -26.11 30.26 27.08
N LEU A 560 -26.07 28.94 26.90
CA LEU A 560 -25.55 27.99 27.89
C LEU A 560 -24.25 27.35 27.40
N GLN A 561 -23.36 27.05 28.34
CA GLN A 561 -22.22 26.21 27.99
C GLN A 561 -22.71 24.81 27.58
N PRO A 562 -22.03 24.11 26.65
CA PRO A 562 -22.43 22.76 26.24
C PRO A 562 -22.54 21.77 27.42
N ALA A 563 -21.68 21.94 28.42
CA ALA A 563 -21.71 21.15 29.65
C ALA A 563 -22.93 21.46 30.54
N SER A 564 -23.46 22.68 30.50
CA SER A 564 -24.66 23.10 31.24
C SER A 564 -25.92 22.49 30.64
N SER A 565 -26.04 22.50 29.31
CA SER A 565 -27.12 21.81 28.59
C SER A 565 -27.06 20.29 28.79
N TRP A 566 -25.85 19.72 28.78
CA TRP A 566 -25.63 18.31 29.12
C TRP A 566 -26.09 17.97 30.55
N LEU A 567 -25.76 18.82 31.53
CA LEU A 567 -26.12 18.60 32.93
C LEU A 567 -27.65 18.71 33.16
N LEU A 568 -28.32 19.67 32.52
CA LEU A 568 -29.79 19.82 32.62
C LEU A 568 -30.55 18.61 32.07
N LEU A 569 -30.11 18.05 30.94
CA LEU A 569 -30.70 16.83 30.36
C LEU A 569 -30.53 15.61 31.30
N ARG A 570 -29.41 15.55 32.02
CA ARG A 570 -29.14 14.52 33.02
C ARG A 570 -30.02 14.66 34.27
N ILE A 571 -30.25 15.89 34.76
CA ILE A 571 -31.15 16.11 35.89
C ILE A 571 -32.59 15.70 35.51
N LYS A 572 -33.06 16.02 34.30
CA LYS A 572 -34.38 15.54 33.82
C LYS A 572 -34.47 14.02 33.81
N ARG A 573 -33.43 13.32 33.36
CA ARG A 573 -33.45 11.85 33.26
C ARG A 573 -33.32 11.14 34.61
N HIS A 574 -32.49 11.66 35.51
CA HIS A 574 -32.24 11.02 36.81
C HIS A 574 -33.13 11.57 37.94
N GLY A 575 -33.90 12.62 37.67
CA GLY A 575 -34.67 13.38 38.66
C GLY A 575 -33.77 14.34 39.43
N THR A 576 -32.70 13.82 40.02
CA THR A 576 -31.68 14.61 40.73
C THR A 576 -30.28 14.16 40.33
N VAL A 577 -29.31 15.07 40.42
CA VAL A 577 -27.90 14.78 40.11
C VAL A 577 -27.00 15.37 41.19
N GLU A 578 -26.09 14.56 41.71
CA GLU A 578 -24.99 15.04 42.56
C GLU A 578 -23.73 15.24 41.69
N PRO A 579 -23.23 16.48 41.50
CA PRO A 579 -22.08 16.77 40.63
C PRO A 579 -20.81 15.96 40.94
N GLY A 580 -20.54 15.72 42.22
CA GLY A 580 -19.37 14.96 42.68
C GLY A 580 -19.42 13.50 42.22
N ARG A 581 -20.54 12.81 42.47
CA ARG A 581 -20.73 11.42 42.03
C ARG A 581 -20.86 11.27 40.52
N LEU A 582 -21.46 12.26 39.84
CA LEU A 582 -21.55 12.22 38.38
C LEU A 582 -20.15 12.28 37.74
N ALA A 583 -19.21 13.01 38.34
CA ALA A 583 -17.82 13.07 37.86
C ALA A 583 -17.06 11.75 37.99
N GLU A 584 -17.48 10.85 38.88
CA GLU A 584 -16.87 9.52 39.05
C GLU A 584 -17.30 8.54 37.95
N VAL A 585 -18.51 8.72 37.41
CA VAL A 585 -19.12 7.78 36.46
C VAL A 585 -19.12 8.32 35.02
N ALA A 586 -19.16 9.64 34.84
CA ALA A 586 -19.15 10.28 33.52
C ALA A 586 -17.72 10.63 33.07
N PRO A 587 -17.39 10.50 31.77
CA PRO A 587 -16.07 10.86 31.23
C PRO A 587 -15.90 12.39 31.05
N VAL A 588 -16.38 13.19 32.01
CA VAL A 588 -16.33 14.66 32.02
C VAL A 588 -15.57 15.12 33.26
N PRO A 589 -14.53 15.98 33.13
CA PRO A 589 -13.77 16.44 34.28
C PRO A 589 -14.63 17.17 35.32
N LEU A 590 -14.40 16.90 36.61
CA LEU A 590 -15.14 17.54 37.72
C LEU A 590 -15.19 19.07 37.61
N ARG A 591 -14.10 19.72 37.18
CA ARG A 591 -14.06 21.19 36.99
C ARG A 591 -15.13 21.70 36.01
N VAL A 592 -15.40 20.94 34.96
CA VAL A 592 -16.40 21.27 33.92
C VAL A 592 -17.82 21.05 34.44
N ILE A 593 -18.05 19.98 35.21
CA ILE A 593 -19.36 19.72 35.83
C ILE A 593 -19.65 20.80 36.89
N THR A 594 -18.67 21.19 37.69
CA THR A 594 -18.83 22.22 38.71
C THR A 594 -19.06 23.61 38.09
N SER A 595 -18.40 23.96 36.97
CA SER A 595 -18.67 25.22 36.26
C SER A 595 -20.08 25.24 35.66
N ALA A 596 -20.51 24.11 35.07
CA ALA A 596 -21.85 23.94 34.55
C ALA A 596 -22.91 24.07 35.65
N ALA A 597 -22.72 23.40 36.79
CA ALA A 597 -23.59 23.48 37.96
C ALA A 597 -23.76 24.93 38.43
N ARG A 598 -22.66 25.68 38.57
CA ARG A 598 -22.72 27.11 38.95
C ARG A 598 -23.49 27.95 37.94
N GLN A 599 -23.33 27.70 36.63
CA GLN A 599 -24.02 28.46 35.60
C GLN A 599 -25.54 28.20 35.63
N ILE A 600 -25.96 26.93 35.76
CA ILE A 600 -27.39 26.59 35.79
C ILE A 600 -28.07 26.99 37.10
N GLU A 601 -27.34 26.99 38.22
CA GLU A 601 -27.80 27.55 39.50
C GLU A 601 -27.92 29.08 39.44
N GLY A 602 -26.90 29.76 38.93
CA GLY A 602 -26.88 31.23 38.82
C GLY A 602 -27.95 31.80 37.88
N LEU A 603 -28.33 31.04 36.85
CA LEU A 603 -29.40 31.40 35.92
C LEU A 603 -30.79 30.92 36.37
N GLY A 604 -30.89 30.22 37.51
CA GLY A 604 -32.15 29.75 38.08
C GLY A 604 -32.78 28.56 37.34
N TYR A 605 -32.01 27.79 36.56
CA TYR A 605 -32.48 26.57 35.88
C TYR A 605 -32.42 25.32 36.79
N ALA A 606 -31.57 25.33 37.81
CA ALA A 606 -31.53 24.27 38.81
C ALA A 606 -31.38 24.87 40.21
N ARG A 607 -31.97 24.21 41.20
CA ARG A 607 -31.79 24.54 42.62
C ARG A 607 -31.03 23.42 43.33
N ARG A 608 -30.26 23.78 44.33
CA ARG A 608 -29.47 22.85 45.13
C ARG A 608 -30.26 22.43 46.37
N GLU A 609 -30.51 21.13 46.50
CA GLU A 609 -31.11 20.51 47.68
C GLU A 609 -30.05 19.60 48.34
N GLY A 610 -29.37 20.12 49.35
CA GLY A 610 -28.21 19.46 49.95
C GLY A 610 -27.05 19.31 48.95
N MET A 611 -26.64 18.07 48.67
CA MET A 611 -25.60 17.77 47.66
C MET A 611 -26.16 17.55 46.25
N GLN A 612 -27.49 17.50 46.09
CA GLN A 612 -28.15 17.20 44.82
C GLN A 612 -28.65 18.48 44.13
N LEU A 613 -28.72 18.42 42.79
CA LEU A 613 -29.34 19.42 41.94
C LEU A 613 -30.67 18.91 41.43
N VAL A 614 -31.68 19.77 41.53
CA VAL A 614 -33.07 19.54 41.09
C VAL A 614 -33.47 20.63 40.11
N LEU A 615 -34.23 20.29 39.07
CA LEU A 615 -34.72 21.29 38.12
C LEU A 615 -35.72 22.24 38.78
N THR A 616 -35.63 23.53 38.46
CA THR A 616 -36.69 24.50 38.71
C THR A 616 -37.75 24.42 37.60
N GLU A 617 -38.89 25.08 37.76
CA GLU A 617 -39.90 25.19 36.68
C GLU A 617 -39.30 25.75 35.38
N ARG A 618 -38.49 26.80 35.52
CA ARG A 618 -37.74 27.42 34.41
C ARG A 618 -36.72 26.46 33.78
N GLY A 619 -36.10 25.61 34.59
CA GLY A 619 -35.23 24.52 34.13
C GLY A 619 -35.98 23.44 33.36
N ALA A 620 -37.17 23.04 33.84
CA ALA A 620 -37.99 22.03 33.19
C ALA A 620 -38.40 22.47 31.77
N GLU A 621 -38.79 23.73 31.59
CA GLU A 621 -39.07 24.32 30.28
C GLU A 621 -37.85 24.31 29.35
N ALA A 622 -36.68 24.72 29.87
CA ALA A 622 -35.44 24.72 29.11
C ALA A 622 -35.06 23.31 28.64
N VAL A 623 -35.25 22.29 29.48
CA VAL A 623 -34.96 20.91 29.09
C VAL A 623 -35.94 20.38 28.06
N VAL A 624 -37.23 20.76 28.11
CA VAL A 624 -38.19 20.39 27.04
C VAL A 624 -37.72 20.93 25.69
N ARG A 625 -37.30 22.20 25.63
CA ARG A 625 -36.76 22.81 24.40
C ARG A 625 -35.46 22.16 23.93
N LEU A 626 -34.52 21.88 24.84
CA LEU A 626 -33.28 21.16 24.53
C LEU A 626 -33.55 19.73 24.03
N SER A 627 -34.53 19.03 24.60
CA SER A 627 -34.91 17.68 24.16
C SER A 627 -35.51 17.71 22.74
N ARG A 628 -36.37 18.70 22.46
CA ARG A 628 -36.97 18.87 21.13
C ARG A 628 -35.93 19.24 20.07
N ALA A 629 -35.05 20.20 20.37
CA ALA A 629 -33.95 20.56 19.47
C ALA A 629 -32.97 19.38 19.21
N ARG A 630 -32.83 18.45 20.17
CA ARG A 630 -32.09 17.19 19.98
C ARG A 630 -32.80 16.25 19.00
N GLU A 631 -34.10 16.04 19.19
CA GLU A 631 -34.91 15.21 18.31
C GLU A 631 -34.91 15.75 16.89
N ASP A 632 -35.07 17.06 16.71
CA ASP A 632 -35.03 17.73 15.41
C ASP A 632 -33.63 17.58 14.76
N SER A 633 -32.55 17.67 15.55
CA SER A 633 -31.19 17.43 15.04
C SER A 633 -30.94 15.98 14.62
N LEU A 634 -31.55 15.00 15.31
CA LEU A 634 -31.50 13.59 14.91
C LEU A 634 -32.37 13.32 13.68
N ALA A 635 -33.51 14.00 13.57
CA ALA A 635 -34.40 13.93 12.42
C ALA A 635 -33.74 14.47 11.13
N GLU A 636 -33.02 15.59 11.20
CA GLU A 636 -32.26 16.12 10.06
C GLU A 636 -31.17 15.15 9.56
N LEU A 637 -30.52 14.42 10.46
CA LEU A 637 -29.53 13.40 10.09
C LEU A 637 -30.16 12.21 9.35
N LEU A 638 -31.47 11.99 9.54
CA LEU A 638 -32.24 10.92 8.87
C LEU A 638 -32.81 11.36 7.51
N GLY A 639 -32.80 12.66 7.19
CA GLY A 639 -33.19 13.19 5.88
C GLY A 639 -34.57 12.71 5.42
N ASP A 640 -34.64 12.16 4.20
CA ASP A 640 -35.87 11.69 3.54
C ASP A 640 -36.63 10.57 4.30
N TRP A 641 -35.99 9.96 5.31
CA TRP A 641 -36.60 8.90 6.12
C TRP A 641 -37.50 9.45 7.23
N TRP A 642 -37.50 10.78 7.44
CA TRP A 642 -38.32 11.47 8.43
C TRP A 642 -39.50 12.23 7.80
N GLY A 643 -40.32 11.50 7.03
CA GLY A 643 -41.54 12.01 6.38
C GLY A 643 -42.85 11.65 7.10
N PRO A 644 -44.01 12.06 6.55
CA PRO A 644 -45.33 11.71 7.09
C PRO A 644 -45.59 10.19 7.13
N ASP A 645 -44.94 9.41 6.24
CA ASP A 645 -45.02 7.94 6.17
C ASP A 645 -43.88 7.23 6.95
N ARG A 646 -43.32 7.86 7.98
CA ARG A 646 -42.21 7.30 8.75
C ARG A 646 -42.59 5.97 9.44
N PRO A 647 -41.73 4.92 9.37
CA PRO A 647 -41.98 3.67 10.08
C PRO A 647 -42.05 3.88 11.60
N THR A 648 -43.01 3.23 12.27
CA THR A 648 -43.19 3.30 13.73
C THR A 648 -41.94 2.86 14.50
N ASP A 649 -41.20 1.89 13.94
CA ASP A 649 -39.95 1.39 14.51
C ASP A 649 -38.84 2.45 14.49
N LEU A 650 -38.80 3.29 13.45
CA LEU A 650 -37.84 4.39 13.33
C LEU A 650 -38.13 5.49 14.36
N VAL A 651 -39.41 5.84 14.55
CA VAL A 651 -39.84 6.79 15.58
C VAL A 651 -39.43 6.28 16.96
N ARG A 652 -39.72 5.01 17.26
CA ARG A 652 -39.35 4.37 18.52
C ARG A 652 -37.84 4.36 18.72
N LEU A 653 -37.07 4.04 17.69
CA LEU A 653 -35.60 4.03 17.75
C LEU A 653 -35.02 5.42 18.01
N VAL A 654 -35.52 6.47 17.36
CA VAL A 654 -35.07 7.85 17.60
C VAL A 654 -35.40 8.30 19.01
N THR A 655 -36.59 7.97 19.52
CA THR A 655 -36.96 8.24 20.92
C THR A 655 -36.08 7.47 21.90
N GLU A 656 -35.83 6.18 21.67
CA GLU A 656 -34.97 5.34 22.52
C GLU A 656 -33.50 5.82 22.51
N LEU A 657 -32.96 6.19 21.35
CA LEU A 657 -31.61 6.73 21.21
C LEU A 657 -31.46 8.13 21.81
N SER A 658 -32.45 9.01 21.61
CA SER A 658 -32.49 10.33 22.24
C SER A 658 -32.52 10.21 23.76
N ALA A 659 -33.30 9.26 24.27
CA ALA A 659 -33.29 8.91 25.68
C ALA A 659 -31.90 8.43 26.09
N GLU A 660 -31.34 7.39 25.44
CA GLU A 660 -30.07 6.72 25.80
C GLU A 660 -28.84 7.62 25.81
N VAL A 661 -28.81 8.64 24.97
CA VAL A 661 -27.73 9.63 24.89
C VAL A 661 -27.89 10.77 25.92
N SER A 662 -29.08 10.95 26.48
CA SER A 662 -29.41 11.99 27.48
C SER A 662 -29.17 11.68 28.98
N GLY A 663 -28.79 10.51 29.50
CA GLY A 663 -28.35 9.27 28.87
C GLY A 663 -28.21 8.06 29.79
N SER A 664 -27.27 7.17 29.51
CA SER A 664 -27.17 5.79 30.00
C SER A 664 -27.66 5.48 31.44
N SER A 665 -28.39 4.36 31.58
CA SER A 665 -28.75 3.73 32.86
C SER A 665 -27.53 3.37 33.72
N ARG A 666 -26.35 3.20 33.09
CA ARG A 666 -25.08 2.94 33.77
C ARG A 666 -24.52 4.18 34.48
N GLU A 667 -25.00 5.37 34.13
CA GLU A 667 -24.58 6.64 34.75
C GLU A 667 -25.49 7.06 35.92
N ARG A 668 -26.49 6.24 36.29
CA ARG A 668 -27.35 6.49 37.45
C ARG A 668 -26.56 6.18 38.74
N PRO A 669 -26.36 7.16 39.65
CA PRO A 669 -25.78 6.88 40.96
C PRO A 669 -26.68 5.87 41.71
N HIS A 670 -26.11 4.77 42.20
CA HIS A 670 -26.85 3.84 43.06
C HIS A 670 -27.28 4.57 44.35
N MET A 671 -28.60 4.75 44.53
CA MET A 671 -29.17 5.00 45.85
C MET A 671 -29.18 3.67 46.61
N PRO A 672 -28.66 3.58 47.84
CA PRO A 672 -29.03 2.48 48.72
C PRO A 672 -30.56 2.57 48.93
N GLU A 673 -31.28 1.46 48.80
CA GLU A 673 -32.67 1.40 49.22
C GLU A 673 -32.77 1.90 50.68
N PRO A 674 -33.82 2.65 51.05
CA PRO A 674 -34.05 2.95 52.45
C PRO A 674 -34.21 1.62 53.19
N ARG A 675 -33.32 1.38 54.16
CA ARG A 675 -33.45 0.24 55.08
C ARG A 675 -34.88 0.26 55.61
N ARG A 676 -35.64 -0.80 55.33
CA ARG A 676 -36.93 -1.03 55.99
C ARG A 676 -36.67 -0.97 57.49
N ASP A 677 -37.31 -0.03 58.16
CA ASP A 677 -37.39 -0.01 59.62
C ASP A 677 -37.99 -1.34 60.07
N HIS A 678 -37.17 -2.14 60.75
CA HIS A 678 -37.68 -3.19 61.62
C HIS A 678 -38.04 -2.54 62.94
N SER A 679 -39.24 -2.00 63.04
CA SER A 679 -39.87 -1.72 64.33
C SER A 679 -41.39 -1.89 64.25
N VAL A 680 -41.86 -2.85 65.06
CA VAL A 680 -43.22 -3.05 65.59
C VAL A 680 -44.19 -3.83 64.72
N GLY A 681 -44.57 -5.03 65.21
CA GLY A 681 -45.59 -5.92 64.70
C GLY A 681 -45.30 -7.36 65.05
#